data_AF-A0A1Q4R7A5-F1
#
_entry.id   AF-A0A1Q4R7A5-F1
#
_cell.length_a   1.000
_cell.length_b   1.000
_cell.length_c   1.000
_cell.angle_alpha   90.00
_cell.angle_beta   90.00
_cell.angle_gamma   90.00
#
_symmetry.space_group_name_H-M   'P 1'
#
loop_
_entity.id
_entity.type
_entity.pdbx_description
1 polymer ?
#
loop_
_entity_poly.entity_id
_entity_poly.type
_entity_poly.pdbx_seq_one_letter_code
_entity_poly.pdbx_strand_id
1 'polypeptide(L)'
;MQPTDPSKFTEQAWDAIVKSQEVARRYRNQNLEVEHLLLSLLEQEDGTAAGLLQQTTIDPVRLQQQAERFTKQQPKLLRGDQLYLGQQLDTLLDRSEACRVSWQDQLIAVEHLLVGFAEDDRFGRRVLRGFNLDPQDLEAKIKEVRTPQVTPEGEETDFASDSRDDGRRSALNKFGRDLTEQARDGKLDPVIGRDDEIRRVIQVLSRRSKNNPVLIGEPGVGKTAIAEGLAQRIVNGDVPESLKDRQLMSLDMGSLIAGAKYRGEFEARLRSVLKEVTHSDGQIILFIDEVHTVVGAGGGNGTMDAGNLLKPMLARGELRCIGATTLDEFRKNIEKDPALERRFQQVLVKQPTAEDTISILRGLKERYERHHGVNITDSALVAAATLSNRYITDRFLPDKAIDLVDEAAAKLKMEITSKPVELEIIDRRLMQLQMEQLSLKGEEQLGANSPAYLASKERLERIDEEIGELEVQQKDLSSQWLAEKNLIDEINELKEEEEQLRLQIEQAERAYDLNKAAQLKYGRLEGLQEEMTAKEEKLLAIQAAGDAMLREQVTESDIAEIVARWTGIPVNRLMESERQKLLQLEGHLHKRVIGQQEAVEAVAAAIRRARAGMKDPSRPIGSFMFMGPTGVGKTELARALAAFLFDSEDAMVRIDMSEYMEKHAVSRLIGAPPGYVGYEEGGQLSEAVRRRPYSVVLLDEVEKAHKDVFNILLQVLDDGRITDSQGRTVDFRNTIIVMTSNIGSEFILNLSGDDTKYDQMQQKVKGSLRKRFRPEFLNRIDELIIFHTLKRDELKEIVKLQIKRIEKLLAEQKISLELTDAALDHVVEAGYEPTFGARPLKRAIQRELENPISTKILEADFADGDRIIADCVDEVLIFTKAEKLTDTNSPVEVVEPQETLKIDNSSEVGVLTTVVAETMSETDLPEDVAPQEPEIISVAELTDDDRSEVSSESEPVIEVATESVTDLGETTSAMATNDSGATMEAIAPTEDEEVPETSNWLDEDLDEFEATPVSVDNELPESGDRDISTDGETHDQDITPEDSEPALAGVDPEEEWI
;
A
#
# COMPACT_ATOMS: atom_id res chain seq x y z
N MET A 1 1.31 -29.28 -47.62
CA MET A 1 0.38 -28.53 -46.73
C MET A 1 -0.23 -27.36 -47.51
N GLN A 2 -1.56 -27.21 -47.56
CA GLN A 2 -2.16 -26.00 -48.13
C GLN A 2 -1.94 -24.79 -47.21
N PRO A 3 -1.38 -23.67 -47.71
CA PRO A 3 -1.15 -22.46 -46.91
C PRO A 3 -2.44 -21.63 -46.78
N THR A 4 -3.38 -22.13 -45.97
CA THR A 4 -4.66 -21.46 -45.64
C THR A 4 -4.67 -20.83 -44.25
N ASP A 5 -3.59 -20.99 -43.50
CA ASP A 5 -3.50 -20.70 -42.08
C ASP A 5 -2.27 -19.80 -41.81
N PRO A 6 -2.48 -18.49 -41.56
CA PRO A 6 -1.38 -17.56 -41.33
C PRO A 6 -0.66 -17.80 -39.99
N SER A 7 -1.31 -18.44 -39.02
CA SER A 7 -0.78 -18.61 -37.65
C SER A 7 0.46 -19.52 -37.57
N LYS A 8 0.79 -20.24 -38.65
CA LYS A 8 1.90 -21.19 -38.73
C LYS A 8 3.18 -20.60 -39.31
N PHE A 9 3.15 -19.38 -39.82
CA PHE A 9 4.27 -18.74 -40.53
C PHE A 9 4.72 -17.47 -39.80
N THR A 10 5.99 -17.11 -39.92
CA THR A 10 6.40 -15.73 -39.57
C THR A 10 5.83 -14.75 -40.59
N GLU A 11 5.60 -13.49 -40.19
CA GLU A 11 4.99 -12.47 -41.06
C GLU A 11 5.70 -12.35 -42.42
N GLN A 12 7.04 -12.34 -42.44
CA GLN A 12 7.84 -12.29 -43.67
C GLN A 12 7.65 -13.53 -44.56
N ALA A 13 7.51 -14.72 -43.96
CA ALA A 13 7.27 -15.96 -44.69
C ALA A 13 5.84 -16.00 -45.27
N TRP A 14 4.84 -15.53 -44.51
CA TRP A 14 3.46 -15.42 -44.96
C TRP A 14 3.30 -14.39 -46.09
N ASP A 15 3.86 -13.19 -45.93
CA ASP A 15 3.90 -12.14 -46.96
C ASP A 15 4.54 -12.65 -48.27
N ALA A 16 5.64 -13.41 -48.17
CA ALA A 16 6.26 -14.03 -49.33
C ALA A 16 5.34 -15.05 -50.03
N ILE A 17 4.60 -15.86 -49.27
CA ILE A 17 3.61 -16.81 -49.82
C ILE A 17 2.46 -16.05 -50.51
N VAL A 18 1.93 -14.98 -49.91
CA VAL A 18 0.89 -14.15 -50.52
C VAL A 18 1.40 -13.49 -51.82
N LYS A 19 2.56 -12.81 -51.77
CA LYS A 19 3.18 -12.16 -52.94
C LYS A 19 3.57 -13.13 -54.05
N SER A 20 3.86 -14.40 -53.74
CA SER A 20 4.15 -15.42 -54.76
C SER A 20 3.00 -15.61 -55.77
N GLN A 21 1.74 -15.39 -55.35
CA GLN A 21 0.58 -15.42 -56.24
C GLN A 21 0.62 -14.31 -57.29
N GLU A 22 1.07 -13.12 -56.89
CA GLU A 22 1.26 -12.00 -57.81
C GLU A 22 2.40 -12.28 -58.79
N VAL A 23 3.49 -12.89 -58.34
CA VAL A 23 4.60 -13.33 -59.19
C VAL A 23 4.12 -14.33 -60.25
N ALA A 24 3.32 -15.34 -59.87
CA ALA A 24 2.73 -16.30 -60.82
C ALA A 24 1.83 -15.60 -61.87
N ARG A 25 0.98 -14.65 -61.44
CA ARG A 25 0.18 -13.82 -62.36
C ARG A 25 1.05 -12.95 -63.28
N ARG A 26 2.12 -12.34 -62.74
CA ARG A 26 3.07 -11.48 -63.46
C ARG A 26 3.76 -12.21 -64.61
N TYR A 27 4.15 -13.47 -64.40
CA TYR A 27 4.75 -14.33 -65.43
C TYR A 27 3.75 -15.13 -66.28
N ARG A 28 2.46 -15.10 -65.90
CA ARG A 28 1.31 -15.78 -66.53
C ARG A 28 1.38 -17.31 -66.43
N ASN A 29 1.81 -17.83 -65.29
CA ASN A 29 1.84 -19.26 -65.03
C ASN A 29 0.57 -19.71 -64.31
N GLN A 30 0.08 -20.91 -64.65
CA GLN A 30 -1.19 -21.45 -64.12
C GLN A 30 -1.03 -22.10 -62.73
N ASN A 31 0.15 -22.69 -62.48
CA ASN A 31 0.47 -23.31 -61.21
C ASN A 31 1.34 -22.37 -60.36
N LEU A 32 1.01 -22.26 -59.08
CA LEU A 32 1.83 -21.61 -58.06
C LEU A 32 2.90 -22.59 -57.57
N GLU A 33 4.11 -22.43 -58.09
CA GLU A 33 5.23 -23.36 -57.92
C GLU A 33 6.43 -22.70 -57.21
N VAL A 34 7.39 -23.50 -56.75
CA VAL A 34 8.57 -23.10 -55.96
C VAL A 34 9.31 -21.88 -56.51
N GLU A 35 9.47 -21.77 -57.83
CA GLU A 35 10.15 -20.65 -58.48
C GLU A 35 9.50 -19.28 -58.21
N HIS A 36 8.19 -19.22 -57.91
CA HIS A 36 7.48 -17.97 -57.61
C HIS A 36 7.64 -17.55 -56.15
N LEU A 37 7.71 -18.52 -55.22
CA LEU A 37 7.99 -18.25 -53.80
C LEU A 37 9.45 -17.81 -53.59
N LEU A 38 10.41 -18.42 -54.30
CA LEU A 38 11.78 -17.92 -54.26
C LEU A 38 11.88 -16.49 -54.82
N LEU A 39 11.14 -16.18 -55.89
CA LEU A 39 11.13 -14.82 -56.44
C LEU A 39 10.51 -13.81 -55.48
N SER A 40 9.40 -14.11 -54.77
CA SER A 40 8.87 -13.18 -53.77
C SER A 40 9.81 -13.01 -52.57
N LEU A 41 10.45 -14.07 -52.09
CA LEU A 41 11.49 -14.00 -51.04
C LEU A 41 12.74 -13.17 -51.46
N LEU A 42 13.06 -13.13 -52.75
CA LEU A 42 14.18 -12.35 -53.31
C LEU A 42 13.78 -10.92 -53.76
N GLU A 43 12.49 -10.65 -53.93
CA GLU A 43 11.94 -9.33 -54.27
C GLU A 43 11.50 -8.51 -53.04
N GLN A 44 11.48 -9.12 -51.83
CA GLN A 44 11.23 -8.40 -50.58
C GLN A 44 12.35 -7.39 -50.27
N GLU A 45 12.00 -6.11 -50.22
CA GLU A 45 12.87 -5.06 -49.68
C GLU A 45 13.18 -5.37 -48.20
N ASP A 46 14.46 -5.27 -47.82
CA ASP A 46 15.04 -5.76 -46.56
C ASP A 46 14.75 -7.24 -46.19
N GLY A 47 14.41 -8.08 -47.18
CA GLY A 47 14.10 -9.50 -47.02
C GLY A 47 15.26 -10.33 -46.44
N THR A 48 14.97 -11.08 -45.38
CA THR A 48 15.94 -11.93 -44.66
C THR A 48 16.60 -12.98 -45.56
N ALA A 49 15.88 -13.49 -46.56
CA ALA A 49 16.40 -14.47 -47.52
C ALA A 49 17.66 -13.99 -48.26
N ALA A 50 17.69 -12.72 -48.69
CA ALA A 50 18.82 -12.18 -49.45
C ALA A 50 20.11 -12.10 -48.58
N GLY A 51 19.97 -11.75 -47.30
CA GLY A 51 21.09 -11.70 -46.35
C GLY A 51 21.65 -13.10 -46.03
N LEU A 52 20.78 -14.07 -45.74
CA LEU A 52 21.16 -15.47 -45.51
C LEU A 52 21.88 -16.06 -46.74
N LEU A 53 21.40 -15.75 -47.95
CA LEU A 53 22.04 -16.22 -49.19
C LEU A 53 23.43 -15.62 -49.40
N GLN A 54 23.62 -14.32 -49.14
CA GLN A 54 24.95 -13.69 -49.18
C GLN A 54 25.93 -14.34 -48.19
N GLN A 55 25.49 -14.57 -46.95
CA GLN A 55 26.31 -15.21 -45.91
C GLN A 55 26.65 -16.66 -46.27
N THR A 56 25.74 -17.40 -46.89
CA THR A 56 25.98 -18.76 -47.40
C THR A 56 26.78 -18.82 -48.71
N THR A 57 27.40 -17.71 -49.14
CA THR A 57 28.21 -17.51 -50.36
C THR A 57 27.45 -17.62 -51.70
N ILE A 58 26.12 -17.47 -51.67
CA ILE A 58 25.28 -17.35 -52.86
C ILE A 58 25.07 -15.88 -53.20
N ASP A 59 25.34 -15.50 -54.46
CA ASP A 59 24.94 -14.20 -54.99
C ASP A 59 23.41 -14.20 -55.22
N PRO A 60 22.60 -13.44 -54.44
CA PRO A 60 21.15 -13.47 -54.55
C PRO A 60 20.66 -12.82 -55.85
N VAL A 61 21.39 -11.87 -56.43
CA VAL A 61 21.04 -11.23 -57.71
C VAL A 61 21.21 -12.24 -58.85
N ARG A 62 22.29 -13.04 -58.81
CA ARG A 62 22.50 -14.14 -59.75
C ARG A 62 21.54 -15.31 -59.51
N LEU A 63 21.03 -15.50 -58.30
CA LEU A 63 19.97 -16.49 -58.00
C LEU A 63 18.63 -16.03 -58.58
N GLN A 64 18.22 -14.80 -58.30
CA GLN A 64 17.01 -14.15 -58.82
C GLN A 64 16.97 -14.19 -60.36
N GLN A 65 18.08 -13.84 -61.03
CA GLN A 65 18.19 -13.94 -62.49
C GLN A 65 18.03 -15.36 -63.04
N GLN A 66 18.36 -16.41 -62.27
CA GLN A 66 18.15 -17.80 -62.67
C GLN A 66 16.69 -18.23 -62.45
N ALA A 67 16.08 -17.82 -61.34
CA ALA A 67 14.65 -18.02 -61.08
C ALA A 67 13.77 -17.31 -62.12
N GLU A 68 14.06 -16.05 -62.46
CA GLU A 68 13.40 -15.35 -63.55
C GLU A 68 13.49 -16.11 -64.87
N ARG A 69 14.68 -16.59 -65.24
CA ARG A 69 14.90 -17.32 -66.51
C ARG A 69 14.11 -18.63 -66.55
N PHE A 70 14.06 -19.36 -65.43
CA PHE A 70 13.29 -20.60 -65.32
C PHE A 70 11.78 -20.34 -65.37
N THR A 71 11.29 -19.33 -64.63
CA THR A 71 9.88 -18.92 -64.62
C THR A 71 9.44 -18.44 -66.01
N LYS A 72 10.27 -17.64 -66.70
CA LYS A 72 10.02 -17.17 -68.07
C LYS A 72 9.97 -18.30 -69.12
N GLN A 73 10.51 -19.49 -68.83
CA GLN A 73 10.47 -20.70 -69.66
C GLN A 73 9.27 -21.62 -69.37
N GLN A 74 8.59 -21.46 -68.22
CA GLN A 74 7.42 -22.28 -67.89
C GLN A 74 6.24 -22.02 -68.84
N PRO A 75 5.30 -22.98 -68.99
CA PRO A 75 4.10 -22.80 -69.81
C PRO A 75 3.30 -21.56 -69.39
N LYS A 76 2.94 -20.74 -70.38
CA LYS A 76 2.20 -19.47 -70.18
C LYS A 76 0.74 -19.64 -70.56
N LEU A 77 -0.14 -19.23 -69.65
CA LEU A 77 -1.58 -19.32 -69.83
C LEU A 77 -2.07 -18.23 -70.80
N LEU A 78 -2.96 -18.62 -71.72
CA LEU A 78 -3.54 -17.69 -72.71
C LEU A 78 -4.85 -17.05 -72.22
N ARG A 79 -5.66 -17.77 -71.42
CA ARG A 79 -6.81 -17.27 -70.66
C ARG A 79 -7.11 -18.18 -69.45
N GLY A 80 -7.44 -17.57 -68.31
CA GLY A 80 -7.90 -18.23 -67.07
C GLY A 80 -7.37 -17.49 -65.83
N ASP A 81 -8.24 -17.22 -64.85
CA ASP A 81 -7.89 -16.46 -63.63
C ASP A 81 -7.56 -17.35 -62.41
N GLN A 82 -7.87 -18.65 -62.47
CA GLN A 82 -7.64 -19.58 -61.37
C GLN A 82 -6.18 -20.07 -61.37
N LEU A 83 -5.43 -19.68 -60.34
CA LEU A 83 -4.17 -20.31 -59.96
C LEU A 83 -4.45 -21.63 -59.24
N TYR A 84 -3.60 -22.63 -59.46
CA TYR A 84 -3.63 -23.92 -58.75
C TYR A 84 -2.35 -24.08 -57.93
N LEU A 85 -2.43 -24.62 -56.71
CA LEU A 85 -1.24 -24.92 -55.92
C LEU A 85 -0.41 -26.01 -56.62
N GLY A 86 0.88 -25.75 -56.83
CA GLY A 86 1.81 -26.66 -57.48
C GLY A 86 2.29 -27.76 -56.55
N GLN A 87 2.43 -28.99 -57.05
CA GLN A 87 2.82 -30.15 -56.25
C GLN A 87 4.21 -29.96 -55.61
N GLN A 88 5.14 -29.28 -56.29
CA GLN A 88 6.47 -29.03 -55.73
C GLN A 88 6.43 -27.98 -54.60
N LEU A 89 5.53 -27.00 -54.68
CA LEU A 89 5.37 -26.01 -53.61
C LEU A 89 4.68 -26.62 -52.37
N ASP A 90 3.66 -27.46 -52.56
CA ASP A 90 3.02 -28.21 -51.48
C ASP A 90 4.04 -29.11 -50.73
N THR A 91 4.91 -29.79 -51.49
CA THR A 91 6.03 -30.60 -50.95
C THR A 91 7.10 -29.75 -50.24
N LEU A 92 7.38 -28.54 -50.72
CA LEU A 92 8.32 -27.61 -50.07
C LEU A 92 7.79 -27.15 -48.70
N LEU A 93 6.50 -26.84 -48.61
CA LEU A 93 5.87 -26.43 -47.35
C LEU A 93 5.88 -27.57 -46.32
N ASP A 94 5.62 -28.82 -46.72
CA ASP A 94 5.72 -29.98 -45.83
C ASP A 94 7.16 -30.23 -45.33
N ARG A 95 8.17 -30.01 -46.19
CA ARG A 95 9.59 -30.04 -45.77
C ARG A 95 9.96 -28.90 -44.83
N SER A 96 9.40 -27.71 -45.04
CA SER A 96 9.65 -26.54 -44.18
C SER A 96 9.02 -26.73 -42.80
N GLU A 97 7.86 -27.38 -42.71
CA GLU A 97 7.25 -27.79 -41.45
C GLU A 97 8.07 -28.89 -40.74
N ALA A 98 8.56 -29.90 -41.47
CA ALA A 98 9.47 -30.91 -40.91
C ALA A 98 10.78 -30.30 -40.40
N CYS A 99 11.31 -29.29 -41.10
CA CYS A 99 12.47 -28.51 -40.69
C CYS A 99 12.18 -27.72 -39.40
N ARG A 100 11.05 -27.00 -39.33
CA ARG A 100 10.59 -26.30 -38.12
C ARG A 100 10.56 -27.23 -36.90
N VAL A 101 9.94 -28.40 -37.04
CA VAL A 101 9.84 -29.41 -35.96
C VAL A 101 11.23 -29.95 -35.57
N SER A 102 12.10 -30.21 -36.54
CA SER A 102 13.48 -30.65 -36.28
C SER A 102 14.37 -29.59 -35.64
N TRP A 103 14.01 -28.30 -35.77
CA TRP A 103 14.73 -27.15 -35.21
C TRP A 103 14.07 -26.60 -33.93
N GLN A 104 12.97 -27.23 -33.48
CA GLN A 104 12.18 -26.89 -32.29
C GLN A 104 11.54 -25.49 -32.32
N ASP A 105 11.31 -24.93 -33.51
CA ASP A 105 10.72 -23.60 -33.66
C ASP A 105 9.19 -23.59 -33.57
N GLN A 106 8.62 -22.50 -33.06
CA GLN A 106 7.17 -22.33 -32.99
C GLN A 106 6.52 -22.04 -34.35
N LEU A 107 7.22 -21.33 -35.26
CA LEU A 107 6.69 -20.85 -36.55
C LEU A 107 7.58 -21.24 -37.74
N ILE A 108 6.99 -21.39 -38.93
CA ILE A 108 7.72 -21.58 -40.19
C ILE A 108 8.33 -20.24 -40.61
N ALA A 109 9.65 -20.10 -40.42
CA ALA A 109 10.43 -18.95 -40.82
C ALA A 109 10.97 -19.06 -42.27
N VAL A 110 11.49 -17.95 -42.78
CA VAL A 110 12.15 -17.86 -44.11
C VAL A 110 13.32 -18.84 -44.24
N GLU A 111 14.05 -19.11 -43.16
CA GLU A 111 15.10 -20.12 -43.09
C GLU A 111 14.60 -21.52 -43.50
N HIS A 112 13.45 -21.94 -42.98
CA HIS A 112 12.87 -23.25 -43.28
C HIS A 112 12.40 -23.34 -44.74
N LEU A 113 11.90 -22.24 -45.31
CA LEU A 113 11.56 -22.15 -46.73
C LEU A 113 12.80 -22.27 -47.63
N LEU A 114 13.94 -21.71 -47.22
CA LEU A 114 15.22 -21.85 -47.95
C LEU A 114 15.79 -23.28 -47.88
N VAL A 115 15.67 -23.96 -46.74
CA VAL A 115 16.04 -25.38 -46.60
C VAL A 115 15.12 -26.25 -47.46
N GLY A 116 13.80 -26.06 -47.39
CA GLY A 116 12.83 -26.76 -48.24
C GLY A 116 13.05 -26.52 -49.74
N PHE A 117 13.48 -25.31 -50.13
CA PHE A 117 13.91 -24.97 -51.49
C PHE A 117 15.16 -25.74 -51.92
N ALA A 118 16.16 -25.88 -51.04
CA ALA A 118 17.40 -26.58 -51.39
C ALA A 118 17.17 -28.05 -51.76
N GLU A 119 16.18 -28.68 -51.14
CA GLU A 119 15.77 -30.04 -51.46
C GLU A 119 14.91 -30.17 -52.73
N ASP A 120 14.45 -29.10 -53.39
CA ASP A 120 13.56 -29.23 -54.55
C ASP A 120 14.25 -29.88 -55.77
N ASP A 121 13.69 -31.00 -56.24
CA ASP A 121 14.18 -31.75 -57.40
C ASP A 121 13.86 -31.08 -58.75
N ARG A 122 12.84 -30.22 -58.82
CA ARG A 122 12.39 -29.57 -60.07
C ARG A 122 13.30 -28.43 -60.49
N PHE A 123 13.72 -27.60 -59.56
CA PHE A 123 14.41 -26.33 -59.80
C PHE A 123 15.53 -26.09 -58.78
N GLY A 124 15.23 -26.13 -57.47
CA GLY A 124 16.14 -25.67 -56.41
C GLY A 124 17.49 -26.39 -56.36
N ARG A 125 17.50 -27.70 -56.17
CA ARG A 125 18.73 -28.52 -56.12
C ARG A 125 19.54 -28.45 -57.43
N ARG A 126 18.88 -28.19 -58.57
CA ARG A 126 19.57 -28.00 -59.86
C ARG A 126 20.28 -26.64 -59.94
N VAL A 127 19.70 -25.60 -59.34
CA VAL A 127 20.29 -24.26 -59.29
C VAL A 127 21.42 -24.18 -58.27
N LEU A 128 21.28 -24.75 -57.06
CA LEU A 128 22.33 -24.71 -56.04
C LEU A 128 23.61 -25.45 -56.48
N ARG A 129 23.49 -26.53 -57.26
CA ARG A 129 24.63 -27.17 -57.95
C ARG A 129 25.36 -26.22 -58.91
N GLY A 130 24.69 -25.21 -59.47
CA GLY A 130 25.29 -24.14 -60.26
C GLY A 130 26.07 -23.09 -59.44
N PHE A 131 25.99 -23.17 -58.11
CA PHE A 131 26.77 -22.41 -57.13
C PHE A 131 27.74 -23.28 -56.32
N ASN A 132 27.91 -24.56 -56.68
CA ASN A 132 28.73 -25.55 -55.96
C ASN A 132 28.35 -25.76 -54.48
N LEU A 133 27.04 -25.76 -54.16
CA LEU A 133 26.51 -26.10 -52.83
C LEU A 133 25.57 -27.30 -52.95
N ASP A 134 25.74 -28.30 -52.09
CA ASP A 134 24.72 -29.34 -51.88
C ASP A 134 23.75 -28.89 -50.74
N PRO A 135 22.54 -29.47 -50.64
CA PRO A 135 21.51 -28.97 -49.71
C PRO A 135 21.93 -28.99 -48.23
N GLN A 136 22.74 -29.98 -47.85
CA GLN A 136 23.27 -30.14 -46.50
C GLN A 136 24.25 -29.02 -46.12
N ASP A 137 25.02 -28.48 -47.08
CA ASP A 137 25.91 -27.34 -46.84
C ASP A 137 25.12 -26.06 -46.56
N LEU A 138 23.97 -25.89 -47.22
CA LEU A 138 23.08 -24.74 -46.98
C LEU A 138 22.45 -24.83 -45.60
N GLU A 139 21.93 -26.01 -45.23
CA GLU A 139 21.34 -26.23 -43.90
C GLU A 139 22.38 -26.00 -42.78
N ALA A 140 23.59 -26.54 -42.94
CA ALA A 140 24.67 -26.37 -41.98
C ALA A 140 25.09 -24.90 -41.80
N LYS A 141 25.21 -24.13 -42.89
CA LYS A 141 25.57 -22.70 -42.81
C LYS A 141 24.44 -21.83 -42.26
N ILE A 142 23.16 -22.14 -42.52
CA ILE A 142 22.04 -21.41 -41.91
C ILE A 142 22.04 -21.67 -40.39
N LYS A 143 22.30 -22.92 -39.96
CA LYS A 143 22.52 -23.25 -38.54
C LYS A 143 23.72 -22.54 -37.92
N GLU A 144 24.83 -22.43 -38.65
CA GLU A 144 26.02 -21.65 -38.23
C GLU A 144 25.66 -20.18 -37.99
N VAL A 145 25.00 -19.52 -38.96
CA VAL A 145 24.50 -18.13 -38.83
C VAL A 145 23.53 -17.98 -37.65
N ARG A 146 22.71 -19.00 -37.38
CA ARG A 146 21.76 -19.03 -36.25
C ARG A 146 22.46 -19.19 -34.89
N THR A 147 23.73 -19.58 -34.83
CA THR A 147 24.46 -19.80 -33.56
C THR A 147 25.46 -18.66 -33.29
N PRO A 148 25.21 -17.77 -32.31
CA PRO A 148 26.20 -16.77 -31.90
C PRO A 148 27.39 -17.48 -31.27
N GLN A 149 28.60 -16.95 -31.47
CA GLN A 149 29.79 -17.54 -30.85
C GLN A 149 29.74 -17.39 -29.33
N VAL A 150 29.56 -18.50 -28.62
CA VAL A 150 29.65 -18.58 -27.17
C VAL A 150 31.11 -18.40 -26.76
N THR A 151 31.41 -17.31 -26.05
CA THR A 151 32.64 -17.19 -25.28
C THR A 151 32.54 -18.04 -24.01
N PRO A 152 33.55 -18.88 -23.68
CA PRO A 152 33.43 -19.88 -22.62
C PRO A 152 33.71 -19.30 -21.22
N GLU A 153 32.72 -18.63 -20.65
CA GLU A 153 32.54 -18.46 -19.21
C GLU A 153 31.02 -18.46 -18.96
N GLY A 154 30.54 -19.36 -18.09
CA GLY A 154 29.18 -19.89 -18.20
C GLY A 154 28.19 -19.38 -17.15
N GLU A 155 27.02 -18.95 -17.62
CA GLU A 155 25.77 -18.89 -16.86
C GLU A 155 24.65 -19.42 -17.76
N GLU A 156 24.18 -20.65 -17.50
CA GLU A 156 22.99 -21.20 -18.16
C GLU A 156 21.75 -20.49 -17.60
N THR A 157 21.08 -19.70 -18.44
CA THR A 157 19.83 -19.01 -18.10
C THR A 157 18.77 -19.27 -19.16
N ASP A 158 17.60 -19.75 -18.73
CA ASP A 158 16.47 -20.08 -19.60
C ASP A 158 15.78 -18.82 -20.15
N PHE A 159 16.42 -18.17 -21.14
CA PHE A 159 15.85 -17.07 -21.93
C PHE A 159 15.59 -17.49 -23.38
N ALA A 160 14.71 -18.47 -23.54
CA ALA A 160 14.14 -18.80 -24.84
C ALA A 160 13.16 -17.71 -25.31
N SER A 161 13.29 -17.29 -26.58
CA SER A 161 12.38 -16.40 -27.32
C SER A 161 12.12 -14.97 -26.77
N ASP A 162 13.10 -14.07 -26.91
CA ASP A 162 12.80 -12.68 -27.37
C ASP A 162 14.03 -11.93 -27.98
N SER A 163 15.25 -12.36 -27.63
CA SER A 163 16.51 -11.58 -27.77
C SER A 163 17.11 -11.42 -29.19
N ARG A 164 16.31 -11.44 -30.27
CA ARG A 164 16.80 -11.25 -31.66
C ARG A 164 16.01 -10.30 -32.58
N ASP A 165 14.97 -9.65 -32.10
CA ASP A 165 14.23 -8.62 -32.87
C ASP A 165 14.74 -7.18 -32.63
N ASP A 166 15.80 -7.04 -31.82
CA ASP A 166 16.34 -5.74 -31.38
C ASP A 166 16.97 -4.89 -32.53
N GLY A 167 17.01 -5.41 -33.77
CA GLY A 167 17.36 -4.63 -34.95
C GLY A 167 16.19 -3.85 -35.59
N ARG A 168 14.93 -4.22 -35.32
CA ARG A 168 13.76 -3.74 -36.07
C ARG A 168 12.64 -3.10 -35.25
N ARG A 169 12.54 -3.36 -33.95
CA ARG A 169 11.56 -2.68 -33.08
C ARG A 169 11.75 -1.15 -33.14
N SER A 170 10.66 -0.43 -33.35
CA SER A 170 10.65 1.04 -33.41
C SER A 170 11.15 1.68 -32.11
N ALA A 171 11.58 2.94 -32.13
CA ALA A 171 12.09 3.56 -30.91
C ALA A 171 10.96 3.75 -29.88
N LEU A 172 9.71 3.99 -30.33
CA LEU A 172 8.53 3.96 -29.47
C LEU A 172 8.30 2.57 -28.86
N ASN A 173 8.35 1.49 -29.66
CA ASN A 173 8.12 0.13 -29.16
C ASN A 173 9.24 -0.39 -28.23
N LYS A 174 10.42 0.23 -28.24
CA LYS A 174 11.54 -0.09 -27.32
C LYS A 174 11.54 0.70 -26.02
N PHE A 175 11.08 1.95 -26.06
CA PHE A 175 11.19 2.90 -24.94
C PHE A 175 9.83 3.41 -24.44
N GLY A 176 8.74 2.71 -24.81
CA GLY A 176 7.38 3.06 -24.45
C GLY A 176 6.43 1.88 -24.60
N ARG A 177 5.16 2.10 -24.22
CA ARG A 177 4.09 1.10 -24.19
C ARG A 177 2.83 1.68 -24.81
N ASP A 178 2.23 0.99 -25.79
CA ASP A 178 0.97 1.43 -26.40
C ASP A 178 -0.21 1.10 -25.47
N LEU A 179 -0.76 2.11 -24.79
CA LEU A 179 -1.92 1.98 -23.91
C LEU A 179 -3.20 1.71 -24.71
N THR A 180 -3.29 2.19 -25.95
CA THR A 180 -4.42 1.91 -26.86
C THR A 180 -4.39 0.48 -27.42
N GLU A 181 -3.23 -0.15 -27.54
CA GLU A 181 -3.11 -1.59 -27.81
C GLU A 181 -3.51 -2.41 -26.58
N GLN A 182 -2.95 -2.09 -25.41
CA GLN A 182 -3.31 -2.75 -24.14
C GLN A 182 -4.81 -2.60 -23.80
N ALA A 183 -5.47 -1.52 -24.20
CA ALA A 183 -6.91 -1.36 -24.11
C ALA A 183 -7.69 -2.29 -25.07
N ARG A 184 -7.24 -2.50 -26.31
CA ARG A 184 -7.87 -3.44 -27.26
C ARG A 184 -7.78 -4.90 -26.77
N ASP A 185 -6.61 -5.24 -26.22
CA ASP A 185 -6.30 -6.53 -25.60
C ASP A 185 -7.03 -6.77 -24.27
N GLY A 186 -7.68 -5.76 -23.70
CA GLY A 186 -8.31 -5.84 -22.38
C GLY A 186 -7.33 -5.89 -21.21
N LYS A 187 -6.04 -5.63 -21.42
CA LYS A 187 -4.99 -5.71 -20.38
C LYS A 187 -5.05 -4.58 -19.35
N LEU A 188 -5.57 -3.41 -19.72
CA LEU A 188 -5.73 -2.28 -18.79
C LEU A 188 -6.91 -2.51 -17.82
N ASP A 189 -6.78 -2.03 -16.60
CA ASP A 189 -7.82 -2.12 -15.57
C ASP A 189 -8.94 -1.08 -15.75
N PRO A 190 -10.18 -1.36 -15.32
CA PRO A 190 -11.31 -0.44 -15.47
C PRO A 190 -11.12 0.83 -14.64
N VAL A 191 -11.29 2.00 -15.27
CA VAL A 191 -11.03 3.30 -14.62
C VAL A 191 -12.32 3.93 -14.10
N ILE A 192 -12.57 3.77 -12.80
CA ILE A 192 -13.80 4.23 -12.13
C ILE A 192 -13.62 5.66 -11.54
N GLY A 193 -14.67 6.48 -11.62
CA GLY A 193 -14.78 7.74 -10.86
C GLY A 193 -13.89 8.90 -11.33
N ARG A 194 -13.27 8.80 -12.52
CA ARG A 194 -12.39 9.83 -13.11
C ARG A 194 -12.94 10.47 -14.39
N ASP A 195 -14.26 10.40 -14.59
CA ASP A 195 -14.89 10.80 -15.84
C ASP A 195 -14.68 12.27 -16.21
N ASP A 196 -14.61 13.16 -15.21
CA ASP A 196 -14.40 14.60 -15.40
C ASP A 196 -12.93 14.95 -15.66
N GLU A 197 -11.96 14.29 -15.01
CA GLU A 197 -10.55 14.45 -15.36
C GLU A 197 -10.27 13.96 -16.78
N ILE A 198 -10.79 12.79 -17.17
CA ILE A 198 -10.64 12.25 -18.53
C ILE A 198 -11.35 13.18 -19.54
N ARG A 199 -12.57 13.64 -19.25
CA ARG A 199 -13.30 14.64 -20.08
C ARG A 199 -12.52 15.96 -20.20
N ARG A 200 -11.84 16.40 -19.14
CA ARG A 200 -10.98 17.58 -19.14
C ARG A 200 -9.72 17.38 -19.96
N VAL A 201 -9.08 16.20 -19.89
CA VAL A 201 -7.93 15.82 -20.73
C VAL A 201 -8.33 15.83 -22.21
N ILE A 202 -9.46 15.19 -22.57
CA ILE A 202 -10.06 15.23 -23.92
C ILE A 202 -10.29 16.67 -24.40
N GLN A 203 -10.90 17.51 -23.55
CA GLN A 203 -11.16 18.92 -23.86
C GLN A 203 -9.86 19.68 -24.13
N VAL A 204 -8.79 19.43 -23.36
CA VAL A 204 -7.49 20.08 -23.53
C VAL A 204 -6.79 19.62 -24.81
N LEU A 205 -6.69 18.31 -25.06
CA LEU A 205 -6.08 17.75 -26.27
C LEU A 205 -6.76 18.22 -27.56
N SER A 206 -8.03 18.60 -27.49
CA SER A 206 -8.83 19.13 -28.61
C SER A 206 -8.60 20.64 -28.88
N ARG A 207 -7.80 21.35 -28.07
CA ARG A 207 -7.56 22.80 -28.24
C ARG A 207 -6.55 23.09 -29.35
N ARG A 208 -6.64 24.29 -29.93
CA ARG A 208 -5.64 24.86 -30.86
C ARG A 208 -4.38 25.40 -30.15
N SER A 209 -4.45 25.69 -28.85
CA SER A 209 -3.32 26.19 -28.04
C SER A 209 -3.52 25.84 -26.56
N LYS A 210 -2.41 25.75 -25.80
CA LYS A 210 -2.37 25.09 -24.47
C LYS A 210 -3.11 23.74 -24.51
N ASN A 211 -2.67 22.89 -25.45
CA ASN A 211 -3.29 21.63 -25.85
C ASN A 211 -2.61 20.38 -25.28
N ASN A 212 -1.58 20.55 -24.44
CA ASN A 212 -0.92 19.47 -23.71
C ASN A 212 -1.40 19.54 -22.24
N PRO A 213 -2.22 18.60 -21.75
CA PRO A 213 -2.61 18.59 -20.34
C PRO A 213 -1.43 18.15 -19.45
N VAL A 214 -1.39 18.68 -18.23
CA VAL A 214 -0.55 18.14 -17.14
C VAL A 214 -1.44 17.76 -15.97
N LEU A 215 -1.41 16.48 -15.62
CA LEU A 215 -2.04 15.89 -14.45
C LEU A 215 -1.20 16.23 -13.22
N ILE A 216 -1.72 17.12 -12.38
CA ILE A 216 -1.05 17.62 -11.18
C ILE A 216 -1.79 17.06 -9.96
N GLY A 217 -1.10 16.25 -9.18
CA GLY A 217 -1.61 15.63 -7.96
C GLY A 217 -0.52 14.85 -7.25
N GLU A 218 -0.78 14.44 -6.01
CA GLU A 218 0.17 13.68 -5.20
C GLU A 218 0.47 12.28 -5.81
N PRO A 219 1.51 11.56 -5.35
CA PRO A 219 1.69 10.15 -5.69
C PRO A 219 0.47 9.31 -5.31
N GLY A 220 0.23 8.20 -6.01
CA GLY A 220 -0.85 7.25 -5.70
C GLY A 220 -2.28 7.68 -6.07
N VAL A 221 -2.56 8.95 -6.42
CA VAL A 221 -3.94 9.41 -6.68
C VAL A 221 -4.58 8.92 -8.01
N GLY A 222 -3.91 8.03 -8.76
CA GLY A 222 -4.41 7.52 -10.05
C GLY A 222 -4.18 8.46 -11.24
N LYS A 223 -3.00 9.11 -11.32
CA LYS A 223 -2.63 9.96 -12.49
C LYS A 223 -2.48 9.12 -13.77
N THR A 224 -1.84 7.96 -13.68
CA THR A 224 -1.63 7.02 -14.79
C THR A 224 -2.95 6.42 -15.27
N ALA A 225 -3.84 6.06 -14.33
CA ALA A 225 -5.21 5.61 -14.62
C ALA A 225 -6.03 6.60 -15.47
N ILE A 226 -5.81 7.91 -15.35
CA ILE A 226 -6.48 8.91 -16.21
C ILE A 226 -5.98 8.85 -17.67
N ALA A 227 -4.75 8.41 -17.92
CA ALA A 227 -4.23 8.14 -19.26
C ALA A 227 -4.74 6.78 -19.79
N GLU A 228 -4.80 5.75 -18.96
CA GLU A 228 -5.33 4.43 -19.30
C GLU A 228 -6.84 4.49 -19.64
N GLY A 229 -7.62 5.22 -18.86
CA GLY A 229 -9.04 5.49 -19.12
C GLY A 229 -9.27 6.38 -20.35
N LEU A 230 -8.29 7.21 -20.73
CA LEU A 230 -8.30 7.89 -22.03
C LEU A 230 -8.07 6.89 -23.18
N ALA A 231 -7.13 5.94 -23.04
CA ALA A 231 -6.90 4.91 -24.06
C ALA A 231 -8.15 4.02 -24.26
N GLN A 232 -8.80 3.60 -23.18
CA GLN A 232 -10.08 2.87 -23.22
C GLN A 232 -11.14 3.66 -24.00
N ARG A 233 -11.36 4.95 -23.69
CA ARG A 233 -12.31 5.78 -24.44
C ARG A 233 -11.92 6.00 -25.91
N ILE A 234 -10.63 6.08 -26.25
CA ILE A 234 -10.19 6.17 -27.66
C ILE A 234 -10.54 4.88 -28.41
N VAL A 235 -10.33 3.71 -27.80
CA VAL A 235 -10.66 2.39 -28.38
C VAL A 235 -12.17 2.20 -28.53
N ASN A 236 -12.96 2.62 -27.55
CA ASN A 236 -14.43 2.52 -27.59
C ASN A 236 -15.07 3.55 -28.55
N GLY A 237 -14.33 4.59 -28.94
CA GLY A 237 -14.84 5.69 -29.76
C GLY A 237 -15.55 6.80 -28.97
N ASP A 238 -15.50 6.78 -27.64
CA ASP A 238 -16.05 7.78 -26.70
C ASP A 238 -15.21 9.09 -26.66
N VAL A 239 -14.74 9.52 -27.83
CA VAL A 239 -13.89 10.71 -28.02
C VAL A 239 -14.35 11.51 -29.25
N PRO A 240 -14.15 12.85 -29.27
CA PRO A 240 -14.41 13.66 -30.46
C PRO A 240 -13.61 13.17 -31.66
N GLU A 241 -14.11 13.37 -32.89
CA GLU A 241 -13.45 12.95 -34.15
C GLU A 241 -11.97 13.36 -34.22
N SER A 242 -11.61 14.52 -33.68
CA SER A 242 -10.22 15.01 -33.63
C SER A 242 -9.26 14.12 -32.83
N LEU A 243 -9.77 13.24 -31.96
CA LEU A 243 -9.02 12.31 -31.11
C LEU A 243 -9.29 10.83 -31.43
N LYS A 244 -10.23 10.53 -32.34
CA LYS A 244 -10.55 9.15 -32.73
C LYS A 244 -9.38 8.50 -33.49
N ASP A 245 -9.26 7.18 -33.36
CA ASP A 245 -8.29 6.31 -34.06
C ASP A 245 -6.80 6.65 -33.81
N ARG A 246 -6.51 7.46 -32.80
CA ARG A 246 -5.16 7.82 -32.34
C ARG A 246 -4.53 6.72 -31.49
N GLN A 247 -3.20 6.74 -31.39
CA GLN A 247 -2.45 5.93 -30.43
C GLN A 247 -2.05 6.76 -29.20
N LEU A 248 -2.13 6.15 -28.01
CA LEU A 248 -1.62 6.73 -26.76
C LEU A 248 -0.42 5.90 -26.28
N MET A 249 0.78 6.47 -26.43
CA MET A 249 2.05 5.84 -26.07
C MET A 249 2.52 6.36 -24.71
N SER A 250 2.68 5.48 -23.73
CA SER A 250 3.36 5.80 -22.45
C SER A 250 4.87 5.73 -22.64
N LEU A 251 5.62 6.72 -22.13
CA LEU A 251 7.08 6.76 -22.20
C LEU A 251 7.73 6.12 -20.96
N ASP A 252 8.57 5.10 -21.17
CA ASP A 252 9.29 4.44 -20.08
C ASP A 252 10.65 5.15 -19.82
N MET A 253 10.65 6.02 -18.82
CA MET A 253 11.85 6.73 -18.37
C MET A 253 12.94 5.81 -17.82
N GLY A 254 12.57 4.67 -17.21
CA GLY A 254 13.52 3.67 -16.73
C GLY A 254 14.25 3.02 -17.90
N SER A 255 13.52 2.55 -18.91
CA SER A 255 14.07 1.94 -20.13
C SER A 255 14.93 2.90 -20.96
N LEU A 256 14.64 4.21 -20.95
CA LEU A 256 15.51 5.21 -21.57
C LEU A 256 16.86 5.38 -20.86
N ILE A 257 16.88 5.29 -19.53
CA ILE A 257 18.08 5.45 -18.69
C ILE A 257 18.89 4.14 -18.59
N ALA A 258 18.21 2.99 -18.59
CA ALA A 258 18.82 1.67 -18.44
C ALA A 258 19.92 1.42 -19.48
N GLY A 259 21.13 1.10 -19.01
CA GLY A 259 22.28 0.86 -19.90
C GLY A 259 22.77 2.08 -20.70
N ALA A 260 22.38 3.32 -20.34
CA ALA A 260 23.06 4.52 -20.82
C ALA A 260 24.28 4.79 -19.93
N LYS A 261 25.49 4.63 -20.46
CA LYS A 261 26.75 4.94 -19.77
C LYS A 261 27.09 6.44 -19.82
N TYR A 262 26.55 7.16 -20.82
CA TYR A 262 26.79 8.58 -21.01
C TYR A 262 25.48 9.35 -21.27
N ARG A 263 25.37 10.57 -20.72
CA ARG A 263 24.19 11.45 -20.90
C ARG A 263 23.77 11.63 -22.36
N GLY A 264 24.73 11.69 -23.28
CA GLY A 264 24.47 11.81 -24.73
C GLY A 264 23.72 10.62 -25.34
N GLU A 265 23.81 9.42 -24.75
CA GLU A 265 23.09 8.22 -25.20
C GLU A 265 21.61 8.31 -24.85
N PHE A 266 21.28 8.74 -23.62
CA PHE A 266 19.92 9.06 -23.20
C PHE A 266 19.31 10.15 -24.09
N GLU A 267 20.02 11.27 -24.31
CA GLU A 267 19.57 12.36 -25.18
C GLU A 267 19.40 11.92 -26.65
N ALA A 268 20.15 10.90 -27.11
CA ALA A 268 19.99 10.32 -28.44
C ALA A 268 18.77 9.39 -28.53
N ARG A 269 18.55 8.51 -27.54
CA ARG A 269 17.37 7.63 -27.45
C ARG A 269 16.08 8.44 -27.41
N LEU A 270 15.97 9.39 -26.48
CA LEU A 270 14.82 10.27 -26.36
C LEU A 270 14.58 11.09 -27.64
N ARG A 271 15.65 11.56 -28.30
CA ARG A 271 15.54 12.25 -29.60
C ARG A 271 15.08 11.34 -30.73
N SER A 272 15.31 10.03 -30.66
CA SER A 272 14.75 9.05 -31.60
C SER A 272 13.24 8.91 -31.40
N VAL A 273 12.80 8.69 -30.15
CA VAL A 273 11.37 8.59 -29.81
C VAL A 273 10.62 9.86 -30.20
N LEU A 274 11.13 11.03 -29.81
CA LEU A 274 10.51 12.32 -30.12
C LEU A 274 10.45 12.60 -31.63
N LYS A 275 11.49 12.21 -32.39
CA LYS A 275 11.43 12.26 -33.86
C LYS A 275 10.27 11.43 -34.38
N GLU A 276 10.16 10.18 -33.94
CA GLU A 276 9.14 9.23 -34.41
C GLU A 276 7.73 9.80 -34.20
N VAL A 277 7.41 10.25 -32.98
CA VAL A 277 6.12 10.91 -32.65
C VAL A 277 5.83 12.12 -33.55
N THR A 278 6.85 12.94 -33.88
CA THR A 278 6.66 14.08 -34.79
C THR A 278 6.56 13.72 -36.27
N HIS A 279 7.05 12.54 -36.70
CA HIS A 279 6.82 12.05 -38.07
C HIS A 279 5.42 11.40 -38.23
N SER A 280 4.74 11.08 -37.14
CA SER A 280 3.35 10.58 -37.14
C SER A 280 2.30 11.68 -37.38
N ASP A 281 2.69 12.90 -37.76
CA ASP A 281 1.83 14.10 -37.94
C ASP A 281 0.83 14.32 -36.79
N GLY A 282 1.24 13.96 -35.57
CA GLY A 282 0.44 14.07 -34.37
C GLY A 282 -0.70 13.05 -34.25
N GLN A 283 -0.66 11.90 -34.95
CA GLN A 283 -1.55 10.76 -34.66
C GLN A 283 -1.25 10.10 -33.31
N ILE A 284 0.03 10.11 -32.91
CA ILE A 284 0.48 9.61 -31.61
C ILE A 284 0.37 10.71 -30.56
N ILE A 285 -0.17 10.36 -29.41
CA ILE A 285 -0.16 11.17 -28.19
C ILE A 285 0.85 10.51 -27.23
N LEU A 286 1.78 11.30 -26.67
CA LEU A 286 2.80 10.79 -25.76
C LEU A 286 2.41 11.08 -24.30
N PHE A 287 2.12 10.04 -23.50
CA PHE A 287 2.05 10.17 -22.05
C PHE A 287 3.46 10.11 -21.45
N ILE A 288 3.78 11.04 -20.56
CA ILE A 288 5.06 11.12 -19.85
C ILE A 288 4.73 11.24 -18.36
N ASP A 289 4.89 10.14 -17.62
CA ASP A 289 4.87 10.22 -16.16
C ASP A 289 6.14 10.89 -15.64
N GLU A 290 6.05 11.46 -14.44
CA GLU A 290 7.10 12.28 -13.82
C GLU A 290 7.74 13.29 -14.79
N VAL A 291 6.94 13.98 -15.61
CA VAL A 291 7.41 14.84 -16.74
C VAL A 291 8.43 15.91 -16.32
N HIS A 292 8.48 16.25 -15.03
CA HIS A 292 9.47 17.14 -14.45
C HIS A 292 10.92 16.60 -14.54
N THR A 293 11.12 15.27 -14.58
CA THR A 293 12.44 14.61 -14.69
C THR A 293 13.14 14.98 -15.99
N VAL A 294 12.39 14.93 -17.10
CA VAL A 294 12.83 15.29 -18.46
C VAL A 294 13.05 16.81 -18.61
N VAL A 295 12.39 17.61 -17.77
CA VAL A 295 12.23 19.06 -17.90
C VAL A 295 13.00 19.85 -16.82
N GLY A 296 13.70 19.16 -15.92
CA GLY A 296 14.33 19.73 -14.72
C GLY A 296 15.27 20.90 -15.01
N ALA A 297 15.04 22.03 -14.32
CA ALA A 297 15.60 23.33 -14.68
C ALA A 297 17.06 23.55 -14.24
N GLY A 298 17.99 22.71 -14.70
CA GLY A 298 19.45 22.94 -14.70
C GLY A 298 20.16 23.13 -13.35
N GLY A 299 19.47 22.94 -12.22
CA GLY A 299 19.95 23.30 -10.89
C GLY A 299 20.35 22.10 -10.04
N GLY A 300 21.64 21.77 -10.01
CA GLY A 300 22.22 20.76 -9.12
C GLY A 300 22.90 19.59 -9.86
N ASN A 301 23.90 18.99 -9.21
CA ASN A 301 24.74 17.95 -9.79
C ASN A 301 23.96 16.63 -9.97
N GLY A 302 23.37 16.40 -11.14
CA GLY A 302 22.91 15.06 -11.55
C GLY A 302 21.73 15.00 -12.53
N THR A 303 20.85 16.00 -12.56
CA THR A 303 19.57 15.91 -13.29
C THR A 303 19.71 16.03 -14.82
N MET A 304 18.99 15.18 -15.55
CA MET A 304 19.03 15.07 -17.01
C MET A 304 18.10 16.07 -17.73
N ASP A 305 18.45 17.37 -17.73
CA ASP A 305 17.71 18.38 -18.51
C ASP A 305 17.68 18.03 -20.02
N ALA A 306 16.56 17.48 -20.48
CA ALA A 306 16.22 17.30 -21.88
C ALA A 306 15.09 18.26 -22.33
N GLY A 307 14.74 19.26 -21.50
CA GLY A 307 13.72 20.25 -21.80
C GLY A 307 14.05 21.05 -23.07
N ASN A 308 15.33 21.19 -23.40
CA ASN A 308 15.79 21.82 -24.63
C ASN A 308 15.45 21.03 -25.92
N LEU A 309 15.14 19.73 -25.81
CA LEU A 309 14.61 18.91 -26.92
C LEU A 309 13.09 19.05 -27.06
N LEU A 310 12.37 19.12 -25.93
CA LEU A 310 10.90 19.24 -25.90
C LEU A 310 10.41 20.64 -26.27
N LYS A 311 11.03 21.70 -25.73
CA LYS A 311 10.60 23.10 -25.90
C LYS A 311 10.37 23.49 -27.38
N PRO A 312 11.25 23.17 -28.36
CA PRO A 312 11.03 23.51 -29.76
C PRO A 312 9.83 22.80 -30.41
N MET A 313 9.62 21.51 -30.11
CA MET A 313 8.51 20.73 -30.69
C MET A 313 7.16 21.16 -30.10
N LEU A 314 7.11 21.37 -28.77
CA LEU A 314 5.95 21.96 -28.09
C LEU A 314 5.70 23.41 -28.54
N ALA A 315 6.75 24.18 -28.86
CA ALA A 315 6.62 25.54 -29.36
C ALA A 315 5.92 25.58 -30.73
N ARG A 316 6.24 24.65 -31.63
CA ARG A 316 5.65 24.52 -32.98
C ARG A 316 4.30 23.79 -33.00
N GLY A 317 4.03 22.94 -31.99
CA GLY A 317 2.78 22.16 -31.89
C GLY A 317 2.82 20.79 -32.58
N GLU A 318 4.02 20.36 -33.00
CA GLU A 318 4.28 19.05 -33.63
C GLU A 318 4.17 17.89 -32.64
N LEU A 319 4.50 18.14 -31.36
CA LEU A 319 4.35 17.19 -30.28
C LEU A 319 3.04 17.44 -29.52
N ARG A 320 2.25 16.38 -29.35
CA ARG A 320 1.13 16.29 -28.41
C ARG A 320 1.51 15.36 -27.27
N CYS A 321 1.46 15.86 -26.03
CA CYS A 321 1.75 15.04 -24.86
C CYS A 321 0.81 15.30 -23.68
N ILE A 322 0.72 14.31 -22.81
CA ILE A 322 0.07 14.36 -21.49
C ILE A 322 1.19 14.18 -20.47
N GLY A 323 1.41 15.16 -19.59
CA GLY A 323 2.38 15.04 -18.50
C GLY A 323 1.72 14.64 -17.18
N ALA A 324 2.43 13.95 -16.30
CA ALA A 324 2.04 13.79 -14.90
C ALA A 324 3.19 14.19 -13.94
N THR A 325 2.87 14.79 -12.80
CA THR A 325 3.84 15.36 -11.83
C THR A 325 3.13 15.74 -10.52
N THR A 326 3.86 16.03 -9.43
CA THR A 326 3.30 16.66 -8.22
C THR A 326 3.15 18.18 -8.36
N LEU A 327 2.37 18.79 -7.47
CA LEU A 327 2.18 20.25 -7.43
C LEU A 327 3.51 20.99 -7.19
N ASP A 328 4.39 20.40 -6.38
CA ASP A 328 5.64 21.02 -5.97
C ASP A 328 6.72 20.94 -7.05
N GLU A 329 6.81 19.83 -7.77
CA GLU A 329 7.61 19.71 -9.00
C GLU A 329 7.14 20.67 -10.09
N PHE A 330 5.82 20.76 -10.33
CA PHE A 330 5.25 21.66 -11.33
C PHE A 330 5.68 23.11 -11.05
N ARG A 331 5.52 23.56 -9.81
CA ARG A 331 5.95 24.89 -9.34
C ARG A 331 7.47 25.11 -9.44
N LYS A 332 8.27 24.06 -9.23
CA LYS A 332 9.75 24.16 -9.26
C LYS A 332 10.30 24.20 -10.68
N ASN A 333 9.75 23.40 -11.61
CA ASN A 333 10.35 23.09 -12.90
C ASN A 333 9.57 23.57 -14.14
N ILE A 334 8.23 23.67 -14.06
CA ILE A 334 7.37 23.94 -15.23
C ILE A 334 6.78 25.36 -15.17
N GLU A 335 6.24 25.76 -14.01
CA GLU A 335 5.62 27.07 -13.80
C GLU A 335 6.62 28.24 -13.92
N LYS A 336 7.90 27.98 -13.59
CA LYS A 336 8.99 28.95 -13.72
C LYS A 336 9.52 29.14 -15.15
N ASP A 337 9.11 28.31 -16.11
CA ASP A 337 9.55 28.42 -17.51
C ASP A 337 8.40 28.95 -18.39
N PRO A 338 8.43 30.23 -18.81
CA PRO A 338 7.37 30.83 -19.63
C PRO A 338 7.26 30.28 -21.07
N ALA A 339 8.12 29.37 -21.51
CA ALA A 339 7.90 28.61 -22.75
C ALA A 339 7.01 27.40 -22.51
N LEU A 340 7.20 26.71 -21.38
CA LEU A 340 6.47 25.48 -21.01
C LEU A 340 5.11 25.77 -20.38
N GLU A 341 5.03 26.73 -19.45
CA GLU A 341 3.78 27.23 -18.86
C GLU A 341 2.80 27.70 -19.95
N ARG A 342 3.30 28.24 -21.07
CA ARG A 342 2.51 28.66 -22.23
C ARG A 342 2.15 27.53 -23.22
N ARG A 343 2.53 26.28 -22.96
CA ARG A 343 2.19 25.11 -23.80
C ARG A 343 1.42 24.02 -23.06
N PHE A 344 1.65 23.91 -21.76
CA PHE A 344 0.88 23.04 -20.88
C PHE A 344 -0.40 23.71 -20.35
N GLN A 345 -1.36 22.87 -19.97
CA GLN A 345 -2.58 23.25 -19.29
C GLN A 345 -2.74 22.39 -18.03
N GLN A 346 -2.77 23.03 -16.86
CA GLN A 346 -2.99 22.34 -15.59
C GLN A 346 -4.34 21.63 -15.56
N VAL A 347 -4.33 20.39 -15.06
CA VAL A 347 -5.49 19.56 -14.69
C VAL A 347 -5.20 19.02 -13.29
N LEU A 348 -5.94 19.50 -12.28
CA LEU A 348 -5.73 19.10 -10.88
C LEU A 348 -6.44 17.77 -10.62
N VAL A 349 -5.66 16.74 -10.27
CA VAL A 349 -6.17 15.42 -9.86
C VAL A 349 -6.19 15.36 -8.34
N LYS A 350 -7.39 15.29 -7.75
CA LYS A 350 -7.55 15.18 -6.30
C LYS A 350 -7.50 13.72 -5.84
N GLN A 351 -7.04 13.51 -4.61
CA GLN A 351 -7.32 12.27 -3.89
C GLN A 351 -8.85 12.02 -3.87
N PRO A 352 -9.33 10.80 -4.17
CA PRO A 352 -10.74 10.43 -4.05
C PRO A 352 -11.16 10.38 -2.57
N THR A 353 -12.47 10.45 -2.29
CA THR A 353 -12.99 10.19 -0.94
C THR A 353 -12.92 8.69 -0.60
N ALA A 354 -13.25 8.33 0.64
CA ALA A 354 -13.38 6.91 1.02
C ALA A 354 -14.51 6.22 0.24
N GLU A 355 -15.63 6.91 -0.02
CA GLU A 355 -16.78 6.37 -0.76
C GLU A 355 -16.46 6.18 -2.25
N ASP A 356 -15.76 7.15 -2.86
CA ASP A 356 -15.21 7.02 -4.21
C ASP A 356 -14.20 5.85 -4.28
N THR A 357 -13.36 5.70 -3.25
CA THR A 357 -12.36 4.60 -3.20
C THR A 357 -13.03 3.24 -3.06
N ILE A 358 -14.09 3.10 -2.27
CA ILE A 358 -14.89 1.86 -2.22
C ILE A 358 -15.47 1.55 -3.60
N SER A 359 -15.90 2.57 -4.35
CA SER A 359 -16.43 2.41 -5.71
C SER A 359 -15.33 1.99 -6.71
N ILE A 360 -14.12 2.52 -6.59
CA ILE A 360 -12.93 2.09 -7.35
C ILE A 360 -12.59 0.64 -7.00
N LEU A 361 -12.47 0.30 -5.73
CA LEU A 361 -12.16 -1.06 -5.26
C LEU A 361 -13.21 -2.08 -5.73
N ARG A 362 -14.50 -1.73 -5.75
CA ARG A 362 -15.58 -2.59 -6.27
C ARG A 362 -15.44 -2.88 -7.77
N GLY A 363 -15.01 -1.90 -8.56
CA GLY A 363 -14.77 -2.11 -10.00
C GLY A 363 -13.46 -2.84 -10.31
N LEU A 364 -12.45 -2.72 -9.44
CA LEU A 364 -11.21 -3.50 -9.51
C LEU A 364 -11.35 -4.92 -8.90
N LYS A 365 -12.42 -5.19 -8.14
CA LYS A 365 -12.60 -6.43 -7.36
C LYS A 365 -12.37 -7.69 -8.20
N GLU A 366 -13.06 -7.80 -9.33
CA GLU A 366 -13.02 -8.98 -10.21
C GLU A 366 -11.60 -9.24 -10.78
N ARG A 367 -10.79 -8.20 -10.97
CA ARG A 367 -9.40 -8.31 -11.43
C ARG A 367 -8.50 -8.93 -10.36
N TYR A 368 -8.58 -8.42 -9.13
CA TYR A 368 -7.80 -8.92 -8.00
C TYR A 368 -8.25 -10.32 -7.57
N GLU A 369 -9.56 -10.60 -7.58
CA GLU A 369 -10.09 -11.94 -7.33
C GLU A 369 -9.51 -12.97 -8.30
N ARG A 370 -9.50 -12.67 -9.60
CA ARG A 370 -8.98 -13.58 -10.63
C ARG A 370 -7.46 -13.76 -10.57
N HIS A 371 -6.71 -12.66 -10.47
CA HIS A 371 -5.24 -12.71 -10.37
C HIS A 371 -4.79 -13.56 -9.16
N HIS A 372 -5.45 -13.40 -8.02
CA HIS A 372 -5.11 -14.13 -6.80
C HIS A 372 -5.83 -15.47 -6.67
N GLY A 373 -6.89 -15.75 -7.43
CA GLY A 373 -7.66 -16.99 -7.32
C GLY A 373 -8.37 -17.11 -5.96
N VAL A 374 -8.89 -15.99 -5.46
CA VAL A 374 -9.54 -15.82 -4.16
C VAL A 374 -10.75 -14.91 -4.32
N ASN A 375 -11.75 -15.01 -3.45
CA ASN A 375 -12.89 -14.10 -3.44
C ASN A 375 -12.68 -12.96 -2.43
N ILE A 376 -13.19 -11.76 -2.68
CA ILE A 376 -13.00 -10.58 -1.82
C ILE A 376 -14.36 -10.05 -1.36
N THR A 377 -14.58 -10.00 -0.04
CA THR A 377 -15.85 -9.52 0.54
C THR A 377 -15.98 -8.00 0.41
N ASP A 378 -17.22 -7.50 0.25
CA ASP A 378 -17.46 -6.05 0.21
C ASP A 378 -17.05 -5.35 1.52
N SER A 379 -17.19 -6.04 2.66
CA SER A 379 -16.68 -5.58 3.96
C SER A 379 -15.16 -5.41 3.96
N ALA A 380 -14.39 -6.28 3.29
CA ALA A 380 -12.95 -6.09 3.12
C ALA A 380 -12.62 -4.83 2.30
N LEU A 381 -13.40 -4.52 1.25
CA LEU A 381 -13.21 -3.30 0.45
C LEU A 381 -13.53 -2.03 1.25
N VAL A 382 -14.62 -2.06 2.03
CA VAL A 382 -14.99 -0.96 2.94
C VAL A 382 -13.93 -0.78 4.02
N ALA A 383 -13.41 -1.87 4.60
CA ALA A 383 -12.31 -1.84 5.54
C ALA A 383 -11.03 -1.27 4.91
N ALA A 384 -10.64 -1.71 3.71
CA ALA A 384 -9.42 -1.24 3.04
C ALA A 384 -9.45 0.27 2.79
N ALA A 385 -10.58 0.80 2.30
CA ALA A 385 -10.75 2.24 2.09
C ALA A 385 -10.80 3.02 3.41
N THR A 386 -11.53 2.55 4.42
CA THR A 386 -11.74 3.30 5.68
C THR A 386 -10.53 3.22 6.61
N LEU A 387 -9.94 2.04 6.81
CA LEU A 387 -8.76 1.83 7.65
C LEU A 387 -7.52 2.50 7.03
N SER A 388 -7.27 2.38 5.72
CA SER A 388 -6.13 3.07 5.10
C SER A 388 -6.27 4.59 5.11
N ASN A 389 -7.48 5.13 4.90
CA ASN A 389 -7.71 6.57 4.99
C ASN A 389 -7.52 7.10 6.43
N ARG A 390 -7.82 6.29 7.45
CA ARG A 390 -7.73 6.67 8.86
C ARG A 390 -6.33 6.49 9.44
N TYR A 391 -5.66 5.37 9.18
CA TYR A 391 -4.45 4.95 9.89
C TYR A 391 -3.15 5.12 9.10
N ILE A 392 -3.20 5.11 7.76
CA ILE A 392 -2.03 5.27 6.89
C ILE A 392 -2.05 6.70 6.32
N THR A 393 -1.40 7.65 7.00
CA THR A 393 -1.54 9.10 6.71
C THR A 393 -0.49 9.67 5.75
N ASP A 394 0.54 8.91 5.42
CA ASP A 394 1.67 9.29 4.55
C ASP A 394 1.46 8.92 3.07
N ARG A 395 0.62 7.90 2.80
CA ARG A 395 0.14 7.54 1.45
C ARG A 395 -1.26 8.11 1.16
N PHE A 396 -1.60 8.20 -0.13
CA PHE A 396 -2.87 8.75 -0.63
C PHE A 396 -3.77 7.64 -1.19
N LEU A 397 -5.09 7.88 -1.19
CA LEU A 397 -6.05 7.03 -1.90
C LEU A 397 -6.00 7.29 -3.44
N PRO A 398 -6.39 6.33 -4.30
CA PRO A 398 -6.85 4.97 -3.96
C PRO A 398 -5.71 3.98 -3.70
N ASP A 399 -4.51 4.23 -4.23
CA ASP A 399 -3.25 3.48 -4.07
C ASP A 399 -3.15 2.64 -2.78
N LYS A 400 -3.00 3.28 -1.61
CA LYS A 400 -2.85 2.57 -0.32
C LYS A 400 -4.02 1.67 0.11
N ALA A 401 -5.18 1.76 -0.53
CA ALA A 401 -6.32 0.88 -0.27
C ALA A 401 -6.35 -0.30 -1.25
N ILE A 402 -5.81 -0.10 -2.47
CA ILE A 402 -5.60 -1.16 -3.46
C ILE A 402 -4.50 -2.10 -2.95
N ASP A 403 -3.35 -1.58 -2.51
CA ASP A 403 -2.25 -2.38 -1.94
C ASP A 403 -2.69 -3.27 -0.76
N LEU A 404 -3.61 -2.80 0.10
CA LEU A 404 -4.09 -3.61 1.24
C LEU A 404 -4.94 -4.79 0.77
N VAL A 405 -5.74 -4.61 -0.29
CA VAL A 405 -6.52 -5.69 -0.89
C VAL A 405 -5.60 -6.66 -1.63
N ASP A 406 -4.57 -6.15 -2.30
CA ASP A 406 -3.56 -6.94 -3.01
C ASP A 406 -2.69 -7.78 -2.04
N GLU A 407 -2.14 -7.20 -0.97
CA GLU A 407 -1.39 -7.95 0.05
C GLU A 407 -2.28 -8.97 0.78
N ALA A 408 -3.56 -8.66 1.02
CA ALA A 408 -4.50 -9.60 1.64
C ALA A 408 -4.86 -10.78 0.72
N ALA A 409 -5.08 -10.51 -0.57
CA ALA A 409 -5.36 -11.54 -1.56
C ALA A 409 -4.12 -12.41 -1.83
N ALA A 410 -2.93 -11.81 -1.91
CA ALA A 410 -1.65 -12.53 -2.05
C ALA A 410 -1.34 -13.40 -0.83
N LYS A 411 -1.57 -12.90 0.39
CA LYS A 411 -1.44 -13.67 1.64
C LYS A 411 -2.37 -14.88 1.62
N LEU A 412 -3.62 -14.69 1.22
CA LEU A 412 -4.61 -15.78 1.20
C LEU A 412 -4.30 -16.82 0.10
N LYS A 413 -3.84 -16.41 -1.09
CA LYS A 413 -3.34 -17.33 -2.14
C LYS A 413 -2.15 -18.16 -1.63
N MET A 414 -1.24 -17.56 -0.87
CA MET A 414 -0.13 -18.28 -0.23
C MET A 414 -0.61 -19.29 0.82
N GLU A 415 -1.62 -18.93 1.62
CA GLU A 415 -2.23 -19.83 2.62
C GLU A 415 -2.95 -21.02 1.95
N ILE A 416 -3.71 -20.79 0.86
CA ILE A 416 -4.42 -21.83 0.08
C ILE A 416 -3.45 -22.79 -0.61
N THR A 417 -2.35 -22.28 -1.17
CA THR A 417 -1.36 -23.10 -1.89
C THR A 417 -0.40 -23.86 -0.97
N SER A 418 -0.29 -23.45 0.29
CA SER A 418 0.51 -24.10 1.34
C SER A 418 -0.22 -25.27 2.02
N LYS A 419 0.51 -26.04 2.83
CA LYS A 419 -0.09 -27.00 3.76
C LYS A 419 -0.76 -26.24 4.93
N PRO A 420 -1.93 -26.69 5.42
CA PRO A 420 -2.52 -26.15 6.64
C PRO A 420 -1.58 -26.29 7.84
N VAL A 421 -1.59 -25.32 8.75
CA VAL A 421 -0.68 -25.26 9.92
C VAL A 421 -0.82 -26.49 10.81
N GLU A 422 -2.04 -27.01 10.97
CA GLU A 422 -2.33 -28.22 11.75
C GLU A 422 -1.65 -29.46 11.14
N LEU A 423 -1.67 -29.57 9.81
CA LEU A 423 -1.01 -30.63 9.06
C LEU A 423 0.52 -30.47 9.12
N GLU A 424 1.06 -29.24 9.08
CA GLU A 424 2.50 -29.00 9.26
C GLU A 424 2.99 -29.36 10.68
N ILE A 425 2.16 -29.14 11.71
CA ILE A 425 2.44 -29.55 13.09
C ILE A 425 2.48 -31.09 13.18
N ILE A 426 1.53 -31.79 12.56
CA ILE A 426 1.49 -33.26 12.52
C ILE A 426 2.67 -33.83 11.73
N ASP A 427 2.99 -33.30 10.55
CA ASP A 427 4.18 -33.66 9.76
C ASP A 427 5.48 -33.52 10.58
N ARG A 428 5.62 -32.39 11.27
CA ARG A 428 6.80 -32.10 12.10
C ARG A 428 6.87 -33.02 13.32
N ARG A 429 5.73 -33.39 13.92
CA ARG A 429 5.67 -34.34 15.03
C ARG A 429 6.00 -35.77 14.58
N LEU A 430 5.43 -36.22 13.46
CA LEU A 430 5.77 -37.51 12.84
C LEU A 430 7.27 -37.60 12.52
N MET A 431 7.86 -36.56 11.93
CA MET A 431 9.30 -36.54 11.65
C MET A 431 10.16 -36.65 12.92
N GLN A 432 9.77 -35.97 14.01
CA GLN A 432 10.46 -36.11 15.31
C GLN A 432 10.37 -37.54 15.85
N LEU A 433 9.17 -38.11 15.87
CA LEU A 433 8.92 -39.46 16.36
C LEU A 433 9.64 -40.52 15.52
N GLN A 434 9.65 -40.40 14.20
CA GLN A 434 10.38 -41.29 13.30
C GLN A 434 11.90 -41.24 13.54
N MET A 435 12.47 -40.05 13.79
CA MET A 435 13.90 -39.92 14.15
C MET A 435 14.22 -40.53 15.52
N GLU A 436 13.33 -40.35 16.51
CA GLU A 436 13.46 -40.98 17.83
C GLU A 436 13.35 -42.51 17.73
N GLN A 437 12.38 -43.01 16.95
CA GLN A 437 12.18 -44.42 16.65
C GLN A 437 13.42 -45.05 15.98
N LEU A 438 14.02 -44.38 14.99
CA LEU A 438 15.25 -44.82 14.33
C LEU A 438 16.44 -44.88 15.31
N SER A 439 16.56 -43.88 16.20
CA SER A 439 17.60 -43.88 17.24
C SER A 439 17.44 -45.05 18.22
N LEU A 440 16.22 -45.31 18.70
CA LEU A 440 15.92 -46.41 19.63
C LEU A 440 16.06 -47.79 18.97
N LYS A 441 15.73 -47.93 17.68
CA LYS A 441 16.00 -49.14 16.88
C LYS A 441 17.51 -49.39 16.69
N GLY A 442 18.34 -48.35 16.80
CA GLY A 442 19.80 -48.48 16.94
C GLY A 442 20.22 -49.08 18.29
N GLU A 443 19.58 -48.68 19.39
CA GLU A 443 19.86 -49.19 20.74
C GLU A 443 19.48 -50.66 20.94
N GLU A 444 18.49 -51.19 20.23
CA GLU A 444 18.10 -52.61 20.32
C GLU A 444 19.26 -53.59 20.03
N GLN A 445 20.29 -53.14 19.33
CA GLN A 445 21.49 -53.94 19.05
C GLN A 445 22.37 -54.16 20.30
N LEU A 446 22.12 -53.45 21.41
CA LEU A 446 22.92 -53.47 22.64
C LEU A 446 22.39 -54.43 23.73
N GLY A 447 22.08 -55.68 23.37
CA GLY A 447 22.04 -56.82 24.29
C GLY A 447 20.81 -56.91 25.21
N ALA A 448 19.90 -57.81 24.87
CA ALA A 448 18.54 -57.99 25.41
C ALA A 448 18.35 -58.31 26.92
N ASN A 449 19.37 -58.14 27.78
CA ASN A 449 19.30 -58.42 29.23
C ASN A 449 19.56 -57.18 30.12
N SER A 450 19.63 -55.97 29.54
CA SER A 450 19.78 -54.73 30.30
C SER A 450 18.40 -54.16 30.72
N PRO A 451 18.23 -53.58 31.94
CA PRO A 451 17.01 -52.86 32.28
C PRO A 451 16.77 -51.64 31.37
N ALA A 452 17.82 -51.10 30.74
CA ALA A 452 17.69 -50.06 29.72
C ALA A 452 16.98 -50.58 28.45
N TYR A 453 17.23 -51.84 28.04
CA TYR A 453 16.59 -52.43 26.85
C TYR A 453 15.06 -52.52 27.01
N LEU A 454 14.59 -52.86 28.22
CA LEU A 454 13.15 -52.87 28.52
C LEU A 454 12.54 -51.45 28.45
N ALA A 455 13.25 -50.44 28.96
CA ALA A 455 12.80 -49.05 28.92
C ALA A 455 12.80 -48.46 27.50
N SER A 456 13.84 -48.71 26.69
CA SER A 456 13.90 -48.29 25.29
C SER A 456 12.84 -49.01 24.45
N LYS A 457 12.53 -50.29 24.75
CA LYS A 457 11.45 -51.04 24.09
C LYS A 457 10.06 -50.55 24.46
N GLU A 458 9.76 -50.31 25.73
CA GLU A 458 8.48 -49.74 26.16
C GLU A 458 8.27 -48.32 25.60
N ARG A 459 9.35 -47.54 25.47
CA ARG A 459 9.33 -46.23 24.81
C ARG A 459 9.08 -46.33 23.30
N LEU A 460 9.72 -47.29 22.62
CA LEU A 460 9.51 -47.57 21.20
C LEU A 460 8.08 -48.02 20.93
N GLU A 461 7.49 -48.88 21.77
CA GLU A 461 6.09 -49.32 21.64
C GLU A 461 5.12 -48.13 21.69
N ARG A 462 5.30 -47.19 22.63
CA ARG A 462 4.48 -45.95 22.68
C ARG A 462 4.72 -45.00 21.50
N ILE A 463 5.94 -44.95 20.95
CA ILE A 463 6.26 -44.14 19.76
C ILE A 463 5.61 -44.75 18.51
N ASP A 464 5.59 -46.07 18.39
CA ASP A 464 4.89 -46.77 17.30
C ASP A 464 3.36 -46.58 17.41
N GLU A 465 2.80 -46.52 18.63
CA GLU A 465 1.41 -46.12 18.88
C GLU A 465 1.14 -44.65 18.49
N GLU A 466 1.95 -43.68 18.95
CA GLU A 466 1.77 -42.25 18.64
C GLU A 466 1.95 -41.95 17.13
N ILE A 467 2.89 -42.63 16.46
CA ILE A 467 3.03 -42.57 15.00
C ILE A 467 1.77 -43.12 14.32
N GLY A 468 1.24 -44.26 14.78
CA GLY A 468 0.04 -44.88 14.19
C GLY A 468 -1.21 -44.00 14.28
N GLU A 469 -1.39 -43.28 15.39
CA GLU A 469 -2.49 -42.31 15.54
C GLU A 469 -2.30 -41.08 14.64
N LEU A 470 -1.07 -40.54 14.57
CA LEU A 470 -0.76 -39.36 13.77
C LEU A 470 -0.74 -39.63 12.25
N GLU A 471 -0.35 -40.81 11.79
CA GLU A 471 -0.41 -41.19 10.36
C GLU A 471 -1.87 -41.27 9.86
N VAL A 472 -2.81 -41.70 10.70
CA VAL A 472 -4.24 -41.67 10.36
C VAL A 472 -4.74 -40.23 10.25
N GLN A 473 -4.45 -39.38 11.27
CA GLN A 473 -4.84 -37.97 11.25
C GLN A 473 -4.23 -37.21 10.05
N GLN A 474 -2.93 -37.39 9.78
CA GLN A 474 -2.25 -36.82 8.61
C GLN A 474 -2.95 -37.22 7.31
N LYS A 475 -3.33 -38.48 7.18
CA LYS A 475 -3.94 -39.02 5.96
C LYS A 475 -5.36 -38.49 5.73
N ASP A 476 -6.18 -38.43 6.77
CA ASP A 476 -7.55 -37.92 6.67
C ASP A 476 -7.53 -36.42 6.35
N LEU A 477 -6.72 -35.64 7.09
CA LEU A 477 -6.55 -34.20 6.86
C LEU A 477 -5.97 -33.88 5.47
N SER A 478 -4.95 -34.61 5.02
CA SER A 478 -4.39 -34.41 3.67
C SER A 478 -5.38 -34.77 2.56
N SER A 479 -6.28 -35.74 2.79
CA SER A 479 -7.33 -36.09 1.84
C SER A 479 -8.45 -35.04 1.77
N GLN A 480 -8.80 -34.40 2.88
CA GLN A 480 -9.73 -33.25 2.90
C GLN A 480 -9.11 -32.04 2.18
N TRP A 481 -7.89 -31.64 2.57
CA TRP A 481 -7.16 -30.53 1.94
C TRP A 481 -6.98 -30.71 0.43
N LEU A 482 -6.63 -31.90 -0.05
CA LEU A 482 -6.51 -32.18 -1.49
C LEU A 482 -7.86 -32.08 -2.22
N ALA A 483 -8.96 -32.49 -1.60
CA ALA A 483 -10.30 -32.39 -2.20
C ALA A 483 -10.78 -30.93 -2.28
N GLU A 484 -10.59 -30.14 -1.21
CA GLU A 484 -10.87 -28.70 -1.20
C GLU A 484 -10.02 -27.95 -2.23
N LYS A 485 -8.71 -28.19 -2.24
CA LYS A 485 -7.80 -27.52 -3.17
C LYS A 485 -8.16 -27.80 -4.62
N ASN A 486 -8.39 -29.07 -4.99
CA ASN A 486 -8.74 -29.42 -6.36
C ASN A 486 -10.04 -28.72 -6.79
N LEU A 487 -11.03 -28.56 -5.90
CA LEU A 487 -12.27 -27.81 -6.19
C LEU A 487 -12.00 -26.31 -6.41
N ILE A 488 -11.09 -25.69 -5.65
CA ILE A 488 -10.71 -24.27 -5.81
C ILE A 488 -9.94 -24.06 -7.12
N ASP A 489 -8.96 -24.91 -7.42
CA ASP A 489 -8.22 -24.88 -8.69
C ASP A 489 -9.20 -25.07 -9.88
N GLU A 490 -10.13 -26.02 -9.79
CA GLU A 490 -11.22 -26.27 -10.76
C GLU A 490 -12.25 -25.13 -10.92
N ILE A 491 -12.35 -24.21 -9.96
CA ILE A 491 -13.19 -23.00 -10.04
C ILE A 491 -12.39 -21.87 -10.69
N ASN A 492 -11.10 -21.74 -10.37
CA ASN A 492 -10.21 -20.74 -10.95
C ASN A 492 -10.00 -20.95 -12.46
N GLU A 493 -9.84 -22.18 -12.92
CA GLU A 493 -9.79 -22.49 -14.37
C GLU A 493 -11.05 -22.02 -15.12
N LEU A 494 -12.24 -22.18 -14.52
CA LEU A 494 -13.49 -21.67 -15.12
C LEU A 494 -13.55 -20.14 -15.09
N LYS A 495 -13.13 -19.48 -14.00
CA LYS A 495 -13.06 -18.02 -13.89
C LYS A 495 -12.11 -17.40 -14.93
N GLU A 496 -11.03 -18.10 -15.32
CA GLU A 496 -10.14 -17.69 -16.42
C GLU A 496 -10.77 -17.88 -17.81
N GLU A 497 -11.43 -19.02 -18.07
CA GLU A 497 -12.18 -19.22 -19.33
C GLU A 497 -13.31 -18.19 -19.49
N GLU A 498 -13.97 -17.79 -18.40
CA GLU A 498 -15.05 -16.80 -18.45
C GLU A 498 -14.55 -15.42 -18.93
N GLU A 499 -13.41 -14.92 -18.42
CA GLU A 499 -12.84 -13.64 -18.90
C GLU A 499 -12.46 -13.72 -20.39
N GLN A 500 -11.82 -14.81 -20.82
CA GLN A 500 -11.46 -14.99 -22.23
C GLN A 500 -12.69 -14.98 -23.14
N LEU A 501 -13.83 -15.52 -22.68
CA LEU A 501 -15.10 -15.46 -23.40
C LEU A 501 -15.72 -14.07 -23.37
N ARG A 502 -15.75 -13.38 -22.22
CA ARG A 502 -16.24 -11.99 -22.10
C ARG A 502 -15.45 -11.04 -23.03
N LEU A 503 -14.12 -11.15 -23.07
CA LEU A 503 -13.26 -10.37 -23.96
C LEU A 503 -13.55 -10.66 -25.44
N GLN A 504 -13.75 -11.93 -25.81
CA GLN A 504 -14.11 -12.31 -27.18
C GLN A 504 -15.52 -11.83 -27.59
N ILE A 505 -16.47 -11.79 -26.65
CA ILE A 505 -17.79 -11.19 -26.86
C ILE A 505 -17.65 -9.69 -27.11
N GLU A 506 -16.92 -8.97 -26.26
CA GLU A 506 -16.74 -7.52 -26.40
C GLU A 506 -16.01 -7.18 -27.71
N GLN A 507 -14.97 -7.93 -28.09
CA GLN A 507 -14.31 -7.79 -29.40
C GLN A 507 -15.26 -8.06 -30.57
N ALA A 508 -16.18 -9.03 -30.46
CA ALA A 508 -17.18 -9.31 -31.49
C ALA A 508 -18.27 -8.23 -31.58
N GLU A 509 -18.74 -7.72 -30.44
CA GLU A 509 -19.68 -6.59 -30.35
C GLU A 509 -19.04 -5.32 -30.95
N ARG A 510 -17.78 -4.98 -30.59
CA ARG A 510 -17.00 -3.88 -31.21
C ARG A 510 -16.81 -4.06 -32.72
N ALA A 511 -16.68 -5.29 -33.21
CA ALA A 511 -16.54 -5.63 -34.63
C ALA A 511 -17.87 -5.73 -35.39
N TYR A 512 -19.03 -5.52 -34.73
CA TYR A 512 -20.37 -5.74 -35.27
C TYR A 512 -20.67 -7.18 -35.72
N ASP A 513 -19.89 -8.18 -35.26
CA ASP A 513 -20.18 -9.60 -35.46
C ASP A 513 -21.17 -10.10 -34.39
N LEU A 514 -22.42 -9.63 -34.52
CA LEU A 514 -23.51 -9.93 -33.60
C LEU A 514 -23.84 -11.44 -33.55
N ASN A 515 -23.53 -12.20 -34.62
CA ASN A 515 -23.73 -13.65 -34.64
C ASN A 515 -22.72 -14.35 -33.72
N LYS A 516 -21.42 -14.01 -33.83
CA LYS A 516 -20.39 -14.55 -32.94
C LYS A 516 -20.60 -14.10 -31.50
N ALA A 517 -20.95 -12.84 -31.27
CA ALA A 517 -21.26 -12.33 -29.94
C ALA A 517 -22.42 -13.12 -29.29
N ALA A 518 -23.54 -13.30 -30.00
CA ALA A 518 -24.68 -14.07 -29.51
C ALA A 518 -24.35 -15.56 -29.26
N GLN A 519 -23.57 -16.20 -30.15
CA GLN A 519 -23.16 -17.60 -29.99
C GLN A 519 -22.26 -17.81 -28.77
N LEU A 520 -21.34 -16.90 -28.49
CA LEU A 520 -20.49 -16.99 -27.30
C LEU A 520 -21.32 -16.75 -26.02
N LYS A 521 -22.18 -15.72 -26.03
CA LYS A 521 -22.98 -15.26 -24.88
C LYS A 521 -24.06 -16.26 -24.45
N TYR A 522 -24.92 -16.70 -25.37
CA TYR A 522 -26.03 -17.64 -25.08
C TYR A 522 -25.68 -19.11 -25.36
N GLY A 523 -24.41 -19.43 -25.60
CA GLY A 523 -23.97 -20.76 -26.00
C GLY A 523 -22.85 -21.35 -25.15
N ARG A 524 -21.84 -20.56 -24.79
CA ARG A 524 -20.71 -21.03 -23.95
C ARG A 524 -20.60 -20.29 -22.62
N LEU A 525 -20.91 -18.99 -22.56
CA LEU A 525 -20.84 -18.22 -21.33
C LEU A 525 -21.88 -18.69 -20.29
N GLU A 526 -23.15 -18.82 -20.67
CA GLU A 526 -24.22 -19.29 -19.76
C GLU A 526 -23.93 -20.70 -19.20
N GLY A 527 -23.58 -21.67 -20.05
CA GLY A 527 -23.25 -23.03 -19.59
C GLY A 527 -22.01 -23.10 -18.69
N LEU A 528 -21.01 -22.23 -18.92
CA LEU A 528 -19.83 -22.13 -18.05
C LEU A 528 -20.17 -21.49 -16.70
N GLN A 529 -21.09 -20.52 -16.66
CA GLN A 529 -21.62 -19.96 -15.41
C GLN A 529 -22.45 -20.98 -14.62
N GLU A 530 -23.24 -21.83 -15.29
CA GLU A 530 -23.92 -22.97 -14.65
C GLU A 530 -22.91 -23.99 -14.06
N GLU A 531 -21.85 -24.35 -14.78
CA GLU A 531 -20.81 -25.24 -14.26
C GLU A 531 -20.03 -24.63 -13.08
N MET A 532 -19.70 -23.35 -13.14
CA MET A 532 -18.98 -22.64 -12.07
C MET A 532 -19.82 -22.54 -10.79
N THR A 533 -21.07 -22.06 -10.89
CA THR A 533 -21.97 -21.95 -9.74
C THR A 533 -22.25 -23.31 -9.09
N ALA A 534 -22.40 -24.38 -9.90
CA ALA A 534 -22.53 -25.75 -9.41
C ALA A 534 -21.25 -26.32 -8.76
N LYS A 535 -20.08 -25.65 -8.84
CA LYS A 535 -18.89 -25.96 -8.02
C LYS A 535 -18.83 -25.08 -6.78
N GLU A 536 -19.13 -23.78 -6.89
CA GLU A 536 -19.17 -22.85 -5.76
C GLU A 536 -20.20 -23.28 -4.69
N GLU A 537 -21.38 -23.78 -5.08
CA GLU A 537 -22.37 -24.37 -4.14
C GLU A 537 -21.81 -25.57 -3.36
N LYS A 538 -20.96 -26.40 -3.98
CA LYS A 538 -20.34 -27.56 -3.29
C LYS A 538 -19.30 -27.10 -2.28
N LEU A 539 -18.48 -26.10 -2.64
CA LEU A 539 -17.47 -25.53 -1.74
C LEU A 539 -18.14 -24.85 -0.53
N LEU A 540 -19.23 -24.10 -0.77
CA LEU A 540 -20.06 -23.51 0.29
C LEU A 540 -20.70 -24.58 1.19
N ALA A 541 -21.13 -25.72 0.65
CA ALA A 541 -21.67 -26.82 1.45
C ALA A 541 -20.62 -27.48 2.37
N ILE A 542 -19.37 -27.61 1.91
CA ILE A 542 -18.24 -28.09 2.72
C ILE A 542 -17.90 -27.08 3.83
N GLN A 543 -17.80 -25.78 3.48
CA GLN A 543 -17.56 -24.71 4.46
C GLN A 543 -18.68 -24.59 5.51
N ALA A 544 -19.95 -24.73 5.11
CA ALA A 544 -21.09 -24.69 6.01
C ALA A 544 -21.19 -25.89 6.97
N ALA A 545 -20.51 -27.01 6.68
CA ALA A 545 -20.40 -28.13 7.59
C ALA A 545 -19.43 -27.88 8.76
N GLY A 546 -18.59 -26.83 8.67
CA GLY A 546 -17.56 -26.51 9.67
C GLY A 546 -16.31 -27.38 9.59
N ASP A 547 -16.14 -28.14 8.50
CA ASP A 547 -15.08 -29.13 8.28
C ASP A 547 -14.00 -28.64 7.28
N ALA A 548 -14.12 -27.39 6.80
CA ALA A 548 -13.25 -26.82 5.77
C ALA A 548 -11.92 -26.28 6.32
N MET A 549 -10.82 -26.64 5.67
CA MET A 549 -9.46 -26.22 6.04
C MET A 549 -9.00 -24.97 5.28
N LEU A 550 -9.54 -24.74 4.08
CA LEU A 550 -9.15 -23.65 3.20
C LEU A 550 -10.21 -22.55 3.15
N ARG A 551 -9.77 -21.31 3.39
CA ARG A 551 -10.61 -20.11 3.33
C ARG A 551 -10.31 -19.37 2.02
N GLU A 552 -11.26 -19.34 1.10
CA GLU A 552 -11.12 -18.65 -0.20
C GLU A 552 -11.41 -17.14 -0.11
N GLN A 553 -12.09 -16.67 0.95
CA GLN A 553 -12.59 -15.29 1.05
C GLN A 553 -11.65 -14.36 1.83
N VAL A 554 -11.28 -13.21 1.27
CA VAL A 554 -10.63 -12.08 1.95
C VAL A 554 -11.68 -11.27 2.73
N THR A 555 -11.38 -10.97 3.98
CA THR A 555 -12.29 -10.39 4.98
C THR A 555 -11.72 -9.11 5.61
N GLU A 556 -12.55 -8.38 6.38
CA GLU A 556 -12.10 -7.25 7.18
C GLU A 556 -10.95 -7.61 8.16
N SER A 557 -10.87 -8.87 8.60
CA SER A 557 -9.82 -9.37 9.51
C SER A 557 -8.42 -9.29 8.90
N ASP A 558 -8.28 -9.63 7.62
CA ASP A 558 -6.97 -9.75 6.97
C ASP A 558 -6.44 -8.36 6.59
N ILE A 559 -7.35 -7.50 6.12
CA ILE A 559 -7.09 -6.06 5.95
C ILE A 559 -6.66 -5.43 7.29
N ALA A 560 -7.35 -5.75 8.39
CA ALA A 560 -6.98 -5.29 9.72
C ALA A 560 -5.63 -5.88 10.19
N GLU A 561 -5.30 -7.13 9.86
CA GLU A 561 -3.99 -7.74 10.16
C GLU A 561 -2.85 -7.01 9.45
N ILE A 562 -3.03 -6.66 8.17
CA ILE A 562 -2.02 -5.97 7.37
C ILE A 562 -1.89 -4.50 7.78
N VAL A 563 -3.00 -3.79 8.01
CA VAL A 563 -2.95 -2.43 8.60
C VAL A 563 -2.28 -2.45 9.97
N ALA A 564 -2.53 -3.47 10.79
CA ALA A 564 -1.85 -3.66 12.07
C ALA A 564 -0.33 -3.86 11.91
N ARG A 565 0.08 -4.68 10.93
CA ARG A 565 1.48 -4.95 10.58
C ARG A 565 2.20 -3.68 10.09
N TRP A 566 1.57 -2.89 9.22
CA TRP A 566 2.13 -1.65 8.67
C TRP A 566 2.22 -0.52 9.71
N THR A 567 1.22 -0.40 10.60
CA THR A 567 1.10 0.75 11.54
C THR A 567 1.54 0.46 12.97
N GLY A 568 1.72 -0.82 13.34
CA GLY A 568 1.98 -1.26 14.70
C GLY A 568 0.77 -1.22 15.65
N ILE A 569 -0.45 -0.99 15.13
CA ILE A 569 -1.69 -0.90 15.91
C ILE A 569 -2.31 -2.30 16.02
N PRO A 570 -2.56 -2.89 17.21
CA PRO A 570 -3.08 -4.26 17.30
C PRO A 570 -4.43 -4.48 16.62
N VAL A 571 -4.63 -5.64 15.98
CA VAL A 571 -5.83 -5.98 15.17
C VAL A 571 -7.14 -5.75 15.95
N ASN A 572 -7.18 -6.12 17.23
CA ASN A 572 -8.33 -5.93 18.12
C ASN A 572 -8.73 -4.44 18.32
N ARG A 573 -7.86 -3.47 17.95
CA ARG A 573 -8.17 -2.04 17.93
C ARG A 573 -8.87 -1.57 16.67
N LEU A 574 -8.63 -2.25 15.56
CA LEU A 574 -9.22 -1.93 14.26
C LEU A 574 -10.63 -2.53 14.19
N MET A 575 -10.82 -3.71 14.78
CA MET A 575 -12.09 -4.45 14.86
C MET A 575 -13.07 -4.00 15.96
N GLU A 576 -12.61 -3.68 17.17
CA GLU A 576 -13.54 -3.35 18.26
C GLU A 576 -14.26 -2.02 18.04
N SER A 577 -15.56 -1.99 18.33
CA SER A 577 -16.32 -0.73 18.35
C SER A 577 -15.73 0.23 19.41
N GLU A 578 -15.03 1.26 18.93
CA GLU A 578 -14.30 2.24 19.75
C GLU A 578 -15.17 2.83 20.89
N ARG A 579 -16.47 2.96 20.61
CA ARG A 579 -17.52 3.38 21.54
C ARG A 579 -17.57 2.56 22.83
N GLN A 580 -17.40 1.23 22.79
CA GLN A 580 -17.44 0.39 23.99
C GLN A 580 -16.19 0.58 24.86
N LYS A 581 -15.00 0.59 24.25
CA LYS A 581 -13.73 0.92 24.94
C LYS A 581 -13.80 2.28 25.64
N LEU A 582 -14.30 3.32 24.96
CA LEU A 582 -14.42 4.67 25.51
C LEU A 582 -15.43 4.80 26.68
N LEU A 583 -16.42 3.92 26.77
CA LEU A 583 -17.35 3.86 27.92
C LEU A 583 -16.70 3.26 29.18
N GLN A 584 -15.71 2.37 29.04
CA GLN A 584 -15.00 1.73 30.16
C GLN A 584 -13.67 2.41 30.55
N LEU A 585 -13.32 3.51 29.87
CA LEU A 585 -12.06 4.26 30.00
C LEU A 585 -11.66 4.56 31.46
N GLU A 586 -12.56 5.14 32.27
CA GLU A 586 -12.28 5.49 33.67
C GLU A 586 -11.92 4.26 34.51
N GLY A 587 -12.74 3.20 34.42
CA GLY A 587 -12.52 1.94 35.13
C GLY A 587 -11.27 1.19 34.69
N HIS A 588 -10.72 1.49 33.50
CA HIS A 588 -9.42 0.97 33.07
C HIS A 588 -8.25 1.84 33.54
N LEU A 589 -8.38 3.16 33.54
CA LEU A 589 -7.35 4.05 34.09
C LEU A 589 -7.16 3.84 35.60
N HIS A 590 -8.23 3.62 36.35
CA HIS A 590 -8.17 3.32 37.79
C HIS A 590 -7.53 1.97 38.15
N LYS A 591 -7.35 1.04 37.20
CA LYS A 591 -6.55 -0.19 37.42
C LYS A 591 -5.05 0.10 37.59
N ARG A 592 -4.60 1.32 37.28
CA ARG A 592 -3.20 1.78 37.38
C ARG A 592 -3.06 3.06 38.21
N VAL A 593 -3.99 4.00 38.03
CA VAL A 593 -3.99 5.31 38.69
C VAL A 593 -4.90 5.24 39.92
N ILE A 594 -4.27 5.03 41.08
CA ILE A 594 -4.95 5.03 42.37
C ILE A 594 -5.24 6.48 42.82
N GLY A 595 -6.44 6.69 43.37
CA GLY A 595 -6.93 8.03 43.72
C GLY A 595 -7.18 8.90 42.49
N GLN A 596 -7.01 10.21 42.64
CA GLN A 596 -7.06 11.21 41.55
C GLN A 596 -8.34 11.18 40.68
N GLN A 597 -9.49 10.81 41.28
CA GLN A 597 -10.80 10.67 40.62
C GLN A 597 -11.13 11.82 39.64
N GLU A 598 -11.05 13.06 40.12
CA GLU A 598 -11.30 14.29 39.35
C GLU A 598 -10.44 14.38 38.07
N ALA A 599 -9.17 13.94 38.14
CA ALA A 599 -8.26 13.96 37.00
C ALA A 599 -8.60 12.88 35.96
N VAL A 600 -9.02 11.69 36.42
CA VAL A 600 -9.40 10.58 35.53
C VAL A 600 -10.72 10.89 34.81
N GLU A 601 -11.72 11.39 35.54
CA GLU A 601 -13.02 11.80 34.99
C GLU A 601 -12.90 12.94 33.98
N ALA A 602 -12.15 14.01 34.29
CA ALA A 602 -11.98 15.15 33.40
C ALA A 602 -11.30 14.75 32.07
N VAL A 603 -10.26 13.92 32.14
CA VAL A 603 -9.57 13.38 30.95
C VAL A 603 -10.50 12.50 30.14
N ALA A 604 -11.22 11.57 30.78
CA ALA A 604 -12.12 10.66 30.10
C ALA A 604 -13.29 11.40 29.42
N ALA A 605 -13.87 12.40 30.08
CA ALA A 605 -14.91 13.26 29.52
C ALA A 605 -14.42 14.11 28.34
N ALA A 606 -13.17 14.58 28.35
CA ALA A 606 -12.57 15.29 27.21
C ALA A 606 -12.34 14.36 26.00
N ILE A 607 -11.83 13.15 26.22
CA ILE A 607 -11.58 12.17 25.15
C ILE A 607 -12.89 11.67 24.54
N ARG A 608 -13.91 11.40 25.38
CA ARG A 608 -15.26 11.05 24.90
C ARG A 608 -15.88 12.18 24.06
N ARG A 609 -15.73 13.46 24.45
CA ARG A 609 -16.18 14.60 23.62
C ARG A 609 -15.51 14.61 22.25
N ALA A 610 -14.19 14.43 22.20
CA ALA A 610 -13.43 14.43 20.95
C ALA A 610 -13.83 13.28 20.01
N ARG A 611 -13.91 12.04 20.53
CA ARG A 611 -14.26 10.86 19.73
C ARG A 611 -15.76 10.77 19.39
N ALA A 612 -16.63 11.53 20.07
CA ALA A 612 -18.01 11.75 19.68
C ALA A 612 -18.20 12.83 18.61
N GLY A 613 -17.13 13.39 18.03
CA GLY A 613 -17.20 14.46 17.02
C GLY A 613 -17.61 15.83 17.57
N MET A 614 -17.71 15.99 18.89
CA MET A 614 -18.07 17.25 19.55
C MET A 614 -16.86 18.18 19.78
N LYS A 615 -15.85 18.09 18.91
CA LYS A 615 -14.62 18.88 18.92
C LYS A 615 -14.19 19.18 17.49
N ASP A 616 -13.50 20.29 17.30
CA ASP A 616 -12.90 20.68 16.03
C ASP A 616 -11.94 19.58 15.49
N PRO A 617 -12.22 18.99 14.31
CA PRO A 617 -11.36 17.95 13.71
C PRO A 617 -9.96 18.43 13.32
N SER A 618 -9.69 19.74 13.32
CA SER A 618 -8.35 20.28 13.10
C SER A 618 -7.45 20.23 14.33
N ARG A 619 -7.96 19.95 15.54
CA ARG A 619 -7.18 19.97 16.79
C ARG A 619 -6.81 18.55 17.28
N PRO A 620 -5.76 18.37 18.10
CA PRO A 620 -5.43 17.08 18.73
C PRO A 620 -6.60 16.52 19.54
N ILE A 621 -6.65 15.19 19.76
CA ILE A 621 -7.75 14.51 20.48
C ILE A 621 -8.03 15.19 21.83
N GLY A 622 -6.99 15.40 22.64
CA GLY A 622 -7.09 16.06 23.93
C GLY A 622 -5.81 16.82 24.25
N SER A 623 -5.96 17.97 24.90
CA SER A 623 -4.86 18.77 25.41
C SER A 623 -5.08 19.08 26.89
N PHE A 624 -4.12 18.68 27.71
CA PHE A 624 -4.26 18.63 29.16
C PHE A 624 -3.08 19.29 29.86
N MET A 625 -3.34 20.05 30.92
CA MET A 625 -2.29 20.47 31.85
C MET A 625 -2.48 19.83 33.23
N PHE A 626 -1.50 19.02 33.64
CA PHE A 626 -1.47 18.29 34.90
C PHE A 626 -0.65 19.07 35.95
N MET A 627 -1.35 19.86 36.77
CA MET A 627 -0.79 20.61 37.90
C MET A 627 -0.77 19.74 39.17
N GLY A 628 0.14 19.98 40.12
CA GLY A 628 0.20 19.22 41.38
C GLY A 628 1.60 19.07 41.97
N PRO A 629 1.76 18.35 43.10
CA PRO A 629 3.06 17.90 43.61
C PRO A 629 3.78 16.93 42.65
N THR A 630 5.00 16.52 42.98
CA THR A 630 5.68 15.43 42.24
C THR A 630 5.28 14.05 42.79
N GLY A 631 5.29 13.03 41.94
CA GLY A 631 5.05 11.64 42.36
C GLY A 631 3.61 11.27 42.75
N VAL A 632 2.63 12.12 42.44
CA VAL A 632 1.19 11.89 42.71
C VAL A 632 0.41 11.23 41.56
N GLY A 633 1.10 10.76 40.52
CA GLY A 633 0.48 10.00 39.41
C GLY A 633 0.41 10.69 38.04
N LYS A 634 0.79 11.97 37.88
CA LYS A 634 0.73 12.71 36.59
C LYS A 634 1.26 11.91 35.38
N THR A 635 2.50 11.42 35.48
CA THR A 635 3.18 10.62 34.44
C THR A 635 2.56 9.24 34.27
N GLU A 636 1.98 8.68 35.34
CA GLU A 636 1.32 7.37 35.29
C GLU A 636 -0.05 7.46 34.61
N LEU A 637 -0.79 8.56 34.77
CA LEU A 637 -2.00 8.80 33.99
C LEU A 637 -1.67 8.95 32.50
N ALA A 638 -0.59 9.66 32.13
CA ALA A 638 -0.13 9.73 30.74
C ALA A 638 0.25 8.35 30.16
N ARG A 639 0.96 7.52 30.95
CA ARG A 639 1.32 6.14 30.59
C ARG A 639 0.11 5.22 30.49
N ALA A 640 -0.84 5.33 31.42
CA ALA A 640 -2.09 4.56 31.42
C ALA A 640 -3.00 4.95 30.25
N LEU A 641 -3.02 6.24 29.85
CA LEU A 641 -3.67 6.70 28.62
C LEU A 641 -2.99 6.13 27.38
N ALA A 642 -1.65 6.11 27.31
CA ALA A 642 -0.95 5.49 26.18
C ALA A 642 -1.27 4.00 26.07
N ALA A 643 -1.18 3.26 27.18
CA ALA A 643 -1.56 1.86 27.23
C ALA A 643 -3.04 1.62 26.88
N PHE A 644 -3.99 2.41 27.40
CA PHE A 644 -5.41 2.15 27.14
C PHE A 644 -5.90 2.68 25.78
N LEU A 645 -5.29 3.73 25.21
CA LEU A 645 -5.76 4.35 23.97
C LEU A 645 -4.90 3.99 22.76
N PHE A 646 -3.69 3.46 22.96
CA PHE A 646 -2.77 3.05 21.90
C PHE A 646 -2.11 1.66 22.12
N ASP A 647 -2.57 0.87 23.11
CA ASP A 647 -2.12 -0.52 23.47
C ASP A 647 -0.63 -0.70 23.79
N SER A 648 0.15 0.38 23.82
CA SER A 648 1.56 0.36 24.16
C SER A 648 1.91 1.52 25.09
N GLU A 649 2.74 1.26 26.09
CA GLU A 649 3.36 2.34 26.88
C GLU A 649 4.39 3.13 26.06
N ASP A 650 4.95 2.52 25.01
CA ASP A 650 5.91 3.13 24.08
C ASP A 650 5.22 4.02 23.03
N ALA A 651 3.88 4.07 23.02
CA ALA A 651 3.11 5.12 22.37
C ALA A 651 3.12 6.44 23.16
N MET A 652 3.86 6.54 24.28
CA MET A 652 4.10 7.79 24.99
C MET A 652 5.42 8.45 24.55
N VAL A 653 5.33 9.50 23.73
CA VAL A 653 6.47 10.36 23.35
C VAL A 653 6.74 11.34 24.50
N ARG A 654 7.70 11.05 25.37
CA ARG A 654 8.08 11.91 26.50
C ARG A 654 9.25 12.84 26.15
N ILE A 655 9.08 14.13 26.42
CA ILE A 655 10.12 15.17 26.24
C ILE A 655 10.22 15.99 27.54
N ASP A 656 11.42 16.09 28.11
CA ASP A 656 11.69 16.91 29.29
C ASP A 656 11.96 18.37 28.88
N MET A 657 11.13 19.31 29.32
CA MET A 657 11.25 20.71 28.95
C MET A 657 12.44 21.43 29.62
N SER A 658 13.13 20.78 30.57
CA SER A 658 14.43 21.23 31.09
C SER A 658 15.51 21.27 30.02
N GLU A 659 15.48 20.34 29.05
CA GLU A 659 16.40 20.32 27.91
C GLU A 659 16.17 21.45 26.90
N TYR A 660 15.03 22.14 27.02
CA TYR A 660 14.55 23.14 26.08
C TYR A 660 14.47 24.54 26.71
N MET A 661 15.25 24.79 27.76
CA MET A 661 15.40 26.10 28.42
C MET A 661 16.11 27.14 27.53
N GLU A 662 17.00 26.71 26.63
CA GLU A 662 17.78 27.59 25.75
C GLU A 662 17.20 27.69 24.33
N LYS A 663 17.35 28.86 23.70
CA LYS A 663 16.80 29.11 22.35
C LYS A 663 17.36 28.16 21.28
N HIS A 664 18.64 27.80 21.34
CA HIS A 664 19.25 26.88 20.37
C HIS A 664 18.75 25.44 20.50
N ALA A 665 18.35 25.02 21.71
CA ALA A 665 17.76 23.70 21.91
C ALA A 665 16.39 23.56 21.23
N VAL A 666 15.62 24.64 21.08
CA VAL A 666 14.29 24.63 20.43
C VAL A 666 14.35 24.05 19.01
N SER A 667 15.43 24.28 18.26
CA SER A 667 15.61 23.67 16.94
C SER A 667 15.68 22.15 16.97
N ARG A 668 16.15 21.51 18.06
CA ARG A 668 16.16 20.04 18.19
C ARG A 668 14.75 19.43 18.22
N LEU A 669 13.72 20.22 18.56
CA LEU A 669 12.34 19.76 18.68
C LEU A 669 11.66 19.60 17.31
N ILE A 670 11.97 20.50 16.36
CA ILE A 670 11.40 20.56 15.00
C ILE A 670 12.36 20.05 13.91
N GLY A 671 13.67 20.11 14.16
CA GLY A 671 14.73 19.87 13.19
C GLY A 671 15.62 21.10 13.02
N ALA A 672 16.92 20.89 12.78
CA ALA A 672 17.83 22.00 12.48
C ALA A 672 17.44 22.65 11.14
N PRO A 673 17.51 23.99 10.98
CA PRO A 673 17.21 24.65 9.71
C PRO A 673 18.29 24.37 8.63
N PRO A 674 17.96 24.57 7.34
CA PRO A 674 18.91 24.35 6.23
C PRO A 674 20.27 25.03 6.46
N GLY A 675 21.35 24.29 6.24
CA GLY A 675 22.73 24.77 6.43
C GLY A 675 23.31 24.60 7.83
N TYR A 676 22.59 24.00 8.78
CA TYR A 676 23.10 23.63 10.11
C TYR A 676 23.33 22.12 10.23
N VAL A 677 24.28 21.72 11.08
CA VAL A 677 24.53 20.32 11.43
C VAL A 677 23.26 19.72 12.06
N GLY A 678 22.89 18.50 11.65
CA GLY A 678 21.64 17.86 12.04
C GLY A 678 20.42 18.19 11.16
N TYR A 679 20.59 18.90 10.04
CA TYR A 679 19.50 19.18 9.08
C TYR A 679 18.83 17.90 8.55
N GLU A 680 19.59 16.81 8.41
CA GLU A 680 19.09 15.53 7.85
C GLU A 680 18.38 14.65 8.89
N GLU A 681 18.64 14.84 10.20
CA GLU A 681 18.17 13.96 11.28
C GLU A 681 16.71 14.21 11.71
N GLY A 682 16.11 15.33 11.29
CA GLY A 682 14.75 15.72 11.67
C GLY A 682 14.62 16.24 13.11
N GLY A 683 13.39 16.53 13.54
CA GLY A 683 13.11 16.99 14.91
C GLY A 683 12.72 15.86 15.86
N GLN A 684 13.15 15.95 17.12
CA GLN A 684 12.85 14.95 18.15
C GLN A 684 11.33 14.77 18.39
N LEU A 685 10.53 15.84 18.23
CA LEU A 685 9.06 15.74 18.31
C LEU A 685 8.44 15.44 16.94
N SER A 686 8.91 16.09 15.86
CA SER A 686 8.33 15.93 14.52
C SER A 686 8.50 14.51 13.98
N GLU A 687 9.70 13.92 14.03
CA GLU A 687 9.92 12.54 13.59
C GLU A 687 9.24 11.52 14.52
N ALA A 688 9.21 11.75 15.84
CA ALA A 688 8.55 10.83 16.78
C ALA A 688 7.04 10.73 16.51
N VAL A 689 6.37 11.87 16.30
CA VAL A 689 4.93 11.89 15.98
C VAL A 689 4.66 11.50 14.53
N ARG A 690 5.55 11.82 13.58
CA ARG A 690 5.44 11.33 12.19
C ARG A 690 5.49 9.80 12.11
N ARG A 691 6.36 9.16 12.92
CA ARG A 691 6.48 7.69 13.00
C ARG A 691 5.38 7.03 13.84
N ARG A 692 4.79 7.76 14.80
CA ARG A 692 3.66 7.30 15.62
C ARG A 692 2.61 8.41 15.79
N PRO A 693 1.74 8.66 14.78
CA PRO A 693 0.71 9.72 14.84
C PRO A 693 -0.33 9.48 15.95
N TYR A 694 -0.50 8.22 16.35
CA TYR A 694 -1.33 7.76 17.44
C TYR A 694 -0.48 7.63 18.72
N SER A 695 -0.27 8.75 19.42
CA SER A 695 0.63 8.82 20.58
C SER A 695 0.19 9.82 21.66
N VAL A 696 0.62 9.58 22.91
CA VAL A 696 0.54 10.55 24.00
C VAL A 696 1.84 11.34 24.03
N VAL A 697 1.79 12.63 23.68
CA VAL A 697 2.94 13.54 23.75
C VAL A 697 2.99 14.12 25.17
N LEU A 698 3.94 13.63 25.98
CA LEU A 698 4.15 14.05 27.36
C LEU A 698 5.27 15.10 27.44
N LEU A 699 4.89 16.35 27.68
CA LEU A 699 5.78 17.50 27.87
C LEU A 699 5.97 17.72 29.38
N ASP A 700 7.10 17.24 29.91
CA ASP A 700 7.36 17.24 31.36
C ASP A 700 7.97 18.57 31.82
N GLU A 701 7.47 19.11 32.94
CA GLU A 701 7.93 20.36 33.59
C GLU A 701 7.90 21.60 32.68
N VAL A 702 6.78 21.80 31.97
CA VAL A 702 6.60 22.79 30.90
C VAL A 702 6.88 24.24 31.32
N GLU A 703 6.81 24.58 32.61
CA GLU A 703 7.20 25.90 33.12
C GLU A 703 8.67 26.28 32.87
N LYS A 704 9.54 25.30 32.59
CA LYS A 704 10.96 25.51 32.28
C LYS A 704 11.24 25.90 30.82
N ALA A 705 10.35 25.55 29.89
CA ALA A 705 10.59 25.70 28.46
C ALA A 705 10.92 27.15 28.04
N HIS A 706 11.77 27.30 27.01
CA HIS A 706 12.01 28.60 26.38
C HIS A 706 10.72 29.15 25.74
N LYS A 707 10.57 30.48 25.71
CA LYS A 707 9.36 31.15 25.20
C LYS A 707 8.97 30.72 23.78
N ASP A 708 9.97 30.46 22.94
CA ASP A 708 9.76 30.08 21.53
C ASP A 708 9.09 28.70 21.39
N VAL A 709 9.23 27.81 22.39
CA VAL A 709 8.52 26.50 22.42
C VAL A 709 7.00 26.68 22.47
N PHE A 710 6.50 27.69 23.17
CA PHE A 710 5.06 27.93 23.28
C PHE A 710 4.43 28.40 21.97
N ASN A 711 5.19 29.04 21.07
CA ASN A 711 4.71 29.39 19.73
C ASN A 711 4.47 28.12 18.89
N ILE A 712 5.34 27.13 19.06
CA ILE A 712 5.26 25.82 18.41
C ILE A 712 4.07 25.03 18.95
N LEU A 713 3.92 24.99 20.28
CA LEU A 713 2.81 24.32 20.93
C LEU A 713 1.46 24.98 20.60
N LEU A 714 1.40 26.31 20.43
CA LEU A 714 0.20 26.99 19.94
C LEU A 714 -0.22 26.49 18.55
N GLN A 715 0.73 26.35 17.61
CA GLN A 715 0.44 25.78 16.28
C GLN A 715 -0.13 24.35 16.40
N VAL A 716 0.47 23.50 17.22
CA VAL A 716 0.00 22.12 17.46
C VAL A 716 -1.39 22.09 18.12
N LEU A 717 -1.69 23.00 19.05
CA LEU A 717 -2.97 23.05 19.78
C LEU A 717 -4.12 23.67 18.97
N ASP A 718 -3.81 24.48 17.95
CA ASP A 718 -4.79 25.19 17.11
C ASP A 718 -5.02 24.52 15.75
N ASP A 719 -3.94 24.25 15.03
CA ASP A 719 -3.97 23.73 13.65
C ASP A 719 -3.81 22.19 13.59
N GLY A 720 -3.52 21.55 14.73
CA GLY A 720 -3.29 20.10 14.87
C GLY A 720 -2.17 19.58 13.98
N ARG A 721 -1.23 20.43 13.59
CA ARG A 721 -0.10 20.11 12.72
C ARG A 721 1.07 21.02 13.01
N ILE A 722 2.25 20.60 12.58
CA ILE A 722 3.49 21.38 12.65
C ILE A 722 4.24 21.25 11.32
N THR A 723 5.04 22.25 10.97
CA THR A 723 5.96 22.16 9.83
C THR A 723 7.38 21.92 10.35
N ASP A 724 7.97 20.80 9.95
CA ASP A 724 9.36 20.42 10.18
C ASP A 724 10.32 21.41 9.50
N SER A 725 11.59 21.45 9.91
CA SER A 725 12.60 22.34 9.28
C SER A 725 12.88 21.98 7.82
N GLN A 726 12.57 20.75 7.41
CA GLN A 726 12.59 20.28 6.01
C GLN A 726 11.33 20.67 5.21
N GLY A 727 10.39 21.44 5.79
CA GLY A 727 9.13 21.85 5.15
C GLY A 727 8.02 20.79 5.14
N ARG A 728 8.28 19.59 5.68
CA ARG A 728 7.29 18.51 5.81
C ARG A 728 6.24 18.90 6.86
N THR A 729 4.96 18.64 6.59
CA THR A 729 3.90 18.84 7.59
C THR A 729 3.67 17.53 8.35
N VAL A 730 3.74 17.57 9.68
CA VAL A 730 3.46 16.43 10.56
C VAL A 730 2.12 16.65 11.27
N ASP A 731 1.30 15.61 11.30
CA ASP A 731 -0.07 15.61 11.84
C ASP A 731 -0.11 15.23 13.32
N PHE A 732 -0.84 16.02 14.11
CA PHE A 732 -1.04 15.87 15.55
C PHE A 732 -2.51 15.64 15.92
N ARG A 733 -3.45 15.64 14.96
CA ARG A 733 -4.89 15.44 15.21
C ARG A 733 -5.19 14.13 15.94
N ASN A 734 -4.38 13.09 15.69
CA ASN A 734 -4.46 11.78 16.33
C ASN A 734 -3.69 11.65 17.66
N THR A 735 -3.03 12.72 18.14
CA THR A 735 -2.26 12.71 19.39
C THR A 735 -3.08 13.18 20.60
N ILE A 736 -2.59 12.86 21.80
CA ILE A 736 -3.02 13.47 23.07
C ILE A 736 -1.84 14.24 23.68
N ILE A 737 -2.00 15.55 23.87
CA ILE A 737 -0.97 16.42 24.45
C ILE A 737 -1.16 16.48 25.96
N VAL A 738 -0.18 16.00 26.73
CA VAL A 738 -0.14 16.10 28.19
C VAL A 738 1.03 16.97 28.60
N MET A 739 0.75 18.08 29.28
CA MET A 739 1.77 18.97 29.85
C MET A 739 1.78 18.83 31.37
N THR A 740 2.91 18.46 31.98
CA THR A 740 3.03 18.48 33.45
C THR A 740 3.55 19.85 33.92
N SER A 741 3.05 20.31 35.06
CA SER A 741 3.62 21.47 35.75
C SER A 741 3.60 21.29 37.25
N ASN A 742 4.66 21.73 37.94
CA ASN A 742 4.76 21.71 39.40
C ASN A 742 4.40 23.07 40.01
N ILE A 743 3.98 24.04 39.19
CA ILE A 743 3.44 25.34 39.65
C ILE A 743 2.23 25.13 40.57
N GLY A 744 2.23 25.87 41.69
CA GLY A 744 1.15 25.83 42.67
C GLY A 744 1.16 24.63 43.63
N SER A 745 2.10 23.68 43.46
CA SER A 745 2.29 22.52 44.35
C SER A 745 2.37 22.89 45.83
N GLU A 746 3.07 23.98 46.17
CA GLU A 746 3.16 24.52 47.54
C GLU A 746 1.78 24.88 48.13
N PHE A 747 0.83 25.39 47.33
CA PHE A 747 -0.53 25.67 47.82
C PHE A 747 -1.37 24.41 47.99
N ILE A 748 -1.10 23.38 47.20
CA ILE A 748 -1.79 22.08 47.28
C ILE A 748 -1.30 21.32 48.53
N LEU A 749 0.02 21.33 48.78
CA LEU A 749 0.62 20.76 50.00
C LEU A 749 0.13 21.47 51.27
N ASN A 750 0.19 22.82 51.30
CA ASN A 750 -0.23 23.61 52.47
C ASN A 750 -1.75 23.65 52.73
N LEU A 751 -2.57 23.07 51.84
CA LEU A 751 -4.03 22.94 52.00
C LEU A 751 -4.50 21.47 51.95
N SER A 752 -3.57 20.52 51.96
CA SER A 752 -3.91 19.08 51.96
C SER A 752 -4.62 18.69 53.26
N GLY A 753 -5.70 17.91 53.14
CA GLY A 753 -6.50 17.41 54.27
C GLY A 753 -7.63 18.31 54.78
N ASP A 754 -7.94 19.41 54.11
CA ASP A 754 -9.11 20.25 54.44
C ASP A 754 -9.92 20.62 53.18
N ASP A 755 -10.80 19.71 52.79
CA ASP A 755 -11.64 19.80 51.59
C ASP A 755 -12.51 21.07 51.58
N THR A 756 -12.81 21.67 52.74
CA THR A 756 -13.58 22.93 52.83
C THR A 756 -12.87 24.13 52.20
N LYS A 757 -11.56 24.00 51.91
CA LYS A 757 -10.73 25.04 51.28
C LYS A 757 -10.40 24.77 49.81
N TYR A 758 -11.00 23.76 49.18
CA TYR A 758 -10.74 23.38 47.79
C TYR A 758 -10.80 24.58 46.82
N ASP A 759 -11.86 25.39 46.84
CA ASP A 759 -11.99 26.55 45.94
C ASP A 759 -10.86 27.57 46.11
N GLN A 760 -10.39 27.78 47.35
CA GLN A 760 -9.30 28.70 47.65
C GLN A 760 -7.96 28.15 47.16
N MET A 761 -7.76 26.83 47.21
CA MET A 761 -6.63 26.15 46.59
C MET A 761 -6.68 26.33 45.06
N GLN A 762 -7.82 26.01 44.44
CA GLN A 762 -8.02 26.06 42.99
C GLN A 762 -7.77 27.48 42.44
N GLN A 763 -8.26 28.53 43.12
CA GLN A 763 -8.01 29.92 42.75
C GLN A 763 -6.54 30.33 42.89
N LYS A 764 -5.83 29.88 43.94
CA LYS A 764 -4.38 30.15 44.13
C LYS A 764 -3.51 29.46 43.08
N VAL A 765 -3.84 28.22 42.72
CA VAL A 765 -3.17 27.46 41.66
C VAL A 765 -3.41 28.13 40.30
N LYS A 766 -4.67 28.37 39.90
CA LYS A 766 -5.02 29.07 38.65
C LYS A 766 -4.45 30.49 38.59
N GLY A 767 -4.39 31.21 39.72
CA GLY A 767 -3.77 32.53 39.84
C GLY A 767 -2.23 32.51 39.73
N SER A 768 -1.58 31.41 40.12
CA SER A 768 -0.14 31.21 39.92
C SER A 768 0.17 30.86 38.46
N LEU A 769 -0.67 30.03 37.84
CA LEU A 769 -0.56 29.64 36.44
C LEU A 769 -0.62 30.86 35.49
N ARG A 770 -1.61 31.74 35.71
CA ARG A 770 -1.79 33.00 34.95
C ARG A 770 -0.65 34.02 35.12
N LYS A 771 0.29 33.82 36.06
CA LYS A 771 1.51 34.64 36.19
C LYS A 771 2.68 34.11 35.36
N ARG A 772 2.70 32.81 35.02
CA ARG A 772 3.78 32.19 34.22
C ARG A 772 3.43 32.11 32.73
N PHE A 773 2.21 31.72 32.40
CA PHE A 773 1.77 31.46 31.03
C PHE A 773 0.84 32.56 30.51
N ARG A 774 0.92 32.84 29.20
CA ARG A 774 0.04 33.81 28.53
C ARG A 774 -1.41 33.28 28.48
N PRO A 775 -2.45 34.13 28.62
CA PRO A 775 -3.84 33.71 28.49
C PRO A 775 -4.14 32.99 27.16
N GLU A 776 -3.51 33.43 26.07
CA GLU A 776 -3.62 32.79 24.74
C GLU A 776 -3.33 31.28 24.81
N PHE A 777 -2.20 30.89 25.39
CA PHE A 777 -1.80 29.49 25.53
C PHE A 777 -2.75 28.72 26.45
N LEU A 778 -3.14 29.30 27.59
CA LEU A 778 -4.07 28.67 28.53
C LEU A 778 -5.46 28.44 27.94
N ASN A 779 -5.89 29.28 26.99
CA ASN A 779 -7.19 29.16 26.31
C ASN A 779 -7.18 28.14 25.16
N ARG A 780 -6.03 27.57 24.77
CA ARG A 780 -5.95 26.50 23.75
C ARG A 780 -5.82 25.09 24.35
N ILE A 781 -5.76 25.00 25.68
CA ILE A 781 -5.72 23.74 26.43
C ILE A 781 -7.15 23.39 26.82
N ASP A 782 -7.59 22.15 26.54
CA ASP A 782 -8.98 21.76 26.72
C ASP A 782 -9.37 21.64 28.21
N GLU A 783 -8.49 21.10 29.07
CA GLU A 783 -8.72 21.01 30.52
C GLU A 783 -7.46 21.32 31.37
N LEU A 784 -7.65 22.03 32.47
CA LEU A 784 -6.63 22.38 33.47
C LEU A 784 -6.85 21.60 34.76
N ILE A 785 -6.11 20.50 34.92
CA ILE A 785 -6.37 19.45 35.92
C ILE A 785 -5.41 19.60 37.12
N ILE A 786 -5.93 19.43 38.32
CA ILE A 786 -5.17 19.45 39.58
C ILE A 786 -5.07 18.04 40.14
N PHE A 787 -3.85 17.60 40.45
CA PHE A 787 -3.57 16.36 41.16
C PHE A 787 -3.37 16.65 42.65
N HIS A 788 -4.01 15.84 43.48
CA HIS A 788 -4.04 15.98 44.93
C HIS A 788 -2.92 15.15 45.59
N THR A 789 -2.64 15.42 46.87
CA THR A 789 -1.71 14.62 47.68
C THR A 789 -2.29 13.23 47.96
N LEU A 790 -1.48 12.18 47.77
CA LEU A 790 -1.89 10.79 48.02
C LEU A 790 -2.10 10.51 49.52
N LYS A 791 -3.19 9.80 49.84
CA LYS A 791 -3.53 9.29 51.18
C LYS A 791 -2.74 8.00 51.50
N ARG A 792 -2.65 7.63 52.78
CA ARG A 792 -1.96 6.39 53.21
C ARG A 792 -2.54 5.14 52.55
N ASP A 793 -3.86 5.04 52.47
CA ASP A 793 -4.56 3.89 51.87
C ASP A 793 -4.29 3.80 50.35
N GLU A 794 -4.27 4.96 49.67
CA GLU A 794 -3.91 5.06 48.24
C GLU A 794 -2.46 4.62 47.99
N LEU A 795 -1.53 4.96 48.89
CA LEU A 795 -0.15 4.50 48.83
C LEU A 795 -0.03 2.98 49.07
N LYS A 796 -0.85 2.40 49.95
CA LYS A 796 -0.91 0.95 50.21
C LYS A 796 -1.35 0.18 48.97
N GLU A 797 -2.37 0.67 48.25
CA GLU A 797 -2.77 0.09 46.96
C GLU A 797 -1.72 0.28 45.86
N ILE A 798 -1.00 1.42 45.83
CA ILE A 798 0.15 1.61 44.92
C ILE A 798 1.27 0.58 45.21
N VAL A 799 1.57 0.31 46.49
CA VAL A 799 2.55 -0.72 46.89
C VAL A 799 2.10 -2.11 46.41
N LYS A 800 0.83 -2.50 46.63
CA LYS A 800 0.25 -3.75 46.10
C LYS A 800 0.39 -3.85 44.57
N LEU A 801 0.14 -2.77 43.83
CA LEU A 801 0.32 -2.76 42.37
C LEU A 801 1.78 -2.93 41.92
N GLN A 802 2.75 -2.37 42.66
CA GLN A 802 4.18 -2.58 42.35
C GLN A 802 4.62 -4.01 42.68
N ILE A 803 4.14 -4.61 43.78
CA ILE A 803 4.49 -5.97 44.21
C ILE A 803 4.09 -7.02 43.17
N LYS A 804 2.97 -6.85 42.46
CA LYS A 804 2.56 -7.75 41.35
C LYS A 804 3.63 -7.95 40.26
N ARG A 805 4.54 -6.99 40.09
CA ARG A 805 5.71 -7.14 39.19
C ARG A 805 6.74 -8.11 39.75
N ILE A 806 6.96 -8.09 41.07
CA ILE A 806 7.88 -8.98 41.79
C ILE A 806 7.27 -10.39 41.87
N GLU A 807 5.98 -10.49 42.19
CA GLU A 807 5.21 -11.75 42.13
C GLU A 807 5.38 -12.45 40.77
N LYS A 808 5.26 -11.71 39.66
CA LYS A 808 5.45 -12.28 38.31
C LYS A 808 6.89 -12.81 38.10
N LEU A 809 7.91 -12.06 38.51
CA LEU A 809 9.32 -12.46 38.36
C LEU A 809 9.66 -13.68 39.24
N LEU A 810 9.04 -13.81 40.41
CA LEU A 810 9.16 -14.99 41.27
C LEU A 810 8.38 -16.19 40.72
N ALA A 811 7.22 -15.96 40.10
CA ALA A 811 6.43 -17.01 39.46
C ALA A 811 7.13 -17.66 38.25
N GLU A 812 8.00 -16.93 37.55
CA GLU A 812 8.91 -17.50 36.52
C GLU A 812 9.93 -18.50 37.13
N GLN A 813 10.21 -18.40 38.44
CA GLN A 813 10.98 -19.36 39.24
C GLN A 813 10.08 -20.32 40.05
N LYS A 814 8.76 -20.30 39.79
CA LYS A 814 7.66 -20.93 40.56
C LYS A 814 7.66 -20.66 42.06
N ILE A 815 8.29 -19.56 42.49
CA ILE A 815 8.19 -19.04 43.86
C ILE A 815 6.96 -18.13 43.94
N SER A 816 6.18 -18.27 45.00
CA SER A 816 5.06 -17.37 45.31
C SER A 816 5.42 -16.44 46.47
N LEU A 817 4.86 -15.23 46.47
CA LEU A 817 5.10 -14.20 47.48
C LEU A 817 3.76 -13.70 48.04
N GLU A 818 3.74 -13.49 49.35
CA GLU A 818 2.60 -12.96 50.10
C GLU A 818 3.12 -11.98 51.15
N LEU A 819 2.47 -10.83 51.31
CA LEU A 819 2.79 -9.84 52.35
C LEU A 819 1.62 -9.71 53.30
N THR A 820 1.91 -9.63 54.61
CA THR A 820 0.92 -9.23 55.61
C THR A 820 0.58 -7.74 55.47
N ASP A 821 -0.56 -7.33 56.03
CA ASP A 821 -0.90 -5.90 56.12
C ASP A 821 0.16 -5.09 56.88
N ALA A 822 0.82 -5.68 57.88
CA ALA A 822 1.91 -5.05 58.64
C ALA A 822 3.17 -4.85 57.77
N ALA A 823 3.53 -5.84 56.93
CA ALA A 823 4.62 -5.68 55.96
C ALA A 823 4.31 -4.61 54.91
N LEU A 824 3.06 -4.54 54.42
CA LEU A 824 2.63 -3.48 53.51
C LEU A 824 2.71 -2.10 54.16
N ASP A 825 2.23 -1.95 55.39
CA ASP A 825 2.24 -0.67 56.10
C ASP A 825 3.67 -0.20 56.42
N HIS A 826 4.56 -1.12 56.82
CA HIS A 826 5.99 -0.82 57.00
C HIS A 826 6.65 -0.33 55.71
N VAL A 827 6.38 -0.97 54.56
CA VAL A 827 6.91 -0.53 53.24
C VAL A 827 6.35 0.83 52.82
N VAL A 828 5.09 1.14 53.17
CA VAL A 828 4.51 2.48 52.97
C VAL A 828 5.21 3.52 53.85
N GLU A 829 5.41 3.27 55.15
CA GLU A 829 6.07 4.23 56.05
C GLU A 829 7.56 4.44 55.70
N ALA A 830 8.27 3.38 55.32
CA ALA A 830 9.67 3.44 54.86
C ALA A 830 9.86 4.21 53.53
N GLY A 831 8.79 4.44 52.77
CA GLY A 831 8.81 5.11 51.46
C GLY A 831 7.87 6.31 51.31
N TYR A 832 7.26 6.80 52.39
CA TYR A 832 6.35 7.95 52.36
C TYR A 832 7.08 9.27 52.59
N GLU A 833 7.10 10.15 51.58
CA GLU A 833 7.60 11.51 51.71
C GLU A 833 6.62 12.51 51.08
N PRO A 834 5.94 13.39 51.86
CA PRO A 834 4.86 14.25 51.37
C PRO A 834 5.24 15.16 50.18
N THR A 835 6.51 15.53 50.07
CA THR A 835 7.12 16.36 49.01
C THR A 835 7.29 15.64 47.67
N PHE A 836 7.51 14.32 47.69
CA PHE A 836 7.81 13.50 46.51
C PHE A 836 6.78 12.40 46.22
N GLY A 837 5.74 12.27 47.04
CA GLY A 837 4.62 11.35 46.84
C GLY A 837 5.07 9.89 46.79
N ALA A 838 4.62 9.15 45.77
CA ALA A 838 4.99 7.75 45.59
C ALA A 838 6.41 7.52 45.02
N ARG A 839 7.20 8.56 44.72
CA ARG A 839 8.55 8.39 44.14
C ARG A 839 9.53 7.58 45.02
N PRO A 840 9.55 7.71 46.37
CA PRO A 840 10.46 6.92 47.19
C PRO A 840 10.01 5.47 47.38
N LEU A 841 8.70 5.16 47.26
CA LEU A 841 8.15 3.80 47.46
C LEU A 841 8.89 2.74 46.64
N LYS A 842 9.25 3.01 45.37
CA LYS A 842 10.02 2.04 44.58
C LYS A 842 11.37 1.73 45.22
N ARG A 843 12.08 2.72 45.77
CA ARG A 843 13.36 2.50 46.47
C ARG A 843 13.17 1.79 47.82
N ALA A 844 12.06 2.03 48.51
CA ALA A 844 11.70 1.30 49.74
C ALA A 844 11.44 -0.19 49.43
N ILE A 845 10.59 -0.49 48.44
CA ILE A 845 10.35 -1.86 47.96
C ILE A 845 11.67 -2.54 47.54
N GLN A 846 12.55 -1.83 46.83
CA GLN A 846 13.85 -2.39 46.46
C GLN A 846 14.77 -2.68 47.66
N ARG A 847 14.81 -1.78 48.65
CA ARG A 847 15.67 -1.92 49.83
C ARG A 847 15.16 -2.98 50.82
N GLU A 848 13.87 -2.95 51.13
CA GLU A 848 13.28 -3.83 52.17
C GLU A 848 12.78 -5.17 51.62
N LEU A 849 12.40 -5.26 50.34
CA LEU A 849 11.73 -6.43 49.77
C LEU A 849 12.56 -7.14 48.68
N GLU A 850 12.90 -6.46 47.58
CA GLU A 850 13.64 -7.10 46.46
C GLU A 850 15.02 -7.58 46.92
N ASN A 851 15.80 -6.73 47.60
CA ASN A 851 17.14 -7.06 48.04
C ASN A 851 17.17 -8.27 49.00
N PRO A 852 16.44 -8.31 50.14
CA PRO A 852 16.49 -9.46 51.06
C PRO A 852 15.95 -10.77 50.45
N ILE A 853 14.92 -10.71 49.60
CA ILE A 853 14.43 -11.89 48.87
C ILE A 853 15.52 -12.40 47.93
N SER A 854 16.19 -11.51 47.18
CA SER A 854 17.27 -11.92 46.26
C SER A 854 18.45 -12.58 46.99
N THR A 855 18.83 -12.08 48.17
CA THR A 855 19.86 -12.70 49.01
C THR A 855 19.43 -14.09 49.48
N LYS A 856 18.22 -14.25 50.01
CA LYS A 856 17.70 -15.54 50.48
C LYS A 856 17.54 -16.60 49.38
N ILE A 857 17.21 -16.19 48.15
CA ILE A 857 17.20 -17.10 46.99
C ILE A 857 18.62 -17.54 46.63
N LEU A 858 19.61 -16.64 46.65
CA LEU A 858 21.02 -16.98 46.41
C LEU A 858 21.65 -17.81 47.53
N GLU A 859 21.16 -17.67 48.76
CA GLU A 859 21.52 -18.50 49.93
C GLU A 859 20.78 -19.86 49.96
N ALA A 860 19.84 -20.08 49.03
CA ALA A 860 18.99 -21.27 48.89
C ALA A 860 18.01 -21.55 50.06
N ASP A 861 17.63 -20.52 50.83
CA ASP A 861 16.50 -20.57 51.80
C ASP A 861 15.16 -20.90 51.09
N PHE A 862 15.00 -20.39 49.86
CA PHE A 862 13.81 -20.57 49.02
C PHE A 862 14.17 -21.23 47.68
N ALA A 863 13.31 -22.11 47.20
CA ALA A 863 13.49 -22.94 46.02
C ALA A 863 12.18 -23.07 45.20
N ASP A 864 12.29 -23.79 44.08
CA ASP A 864 11.20 -24.06 43.14
C ASP A 864 9.95 -24.65 43.83
N GLY A 865 8.81 -23.94 43.72
CA GLY A 865 7.53 -24.35 44.31
C GLY A 865 7.28 -23.91 45.75
N ASP A 866 8.09 -23.00 46.31
CA ASP A 866 7.91 -22.45 47.66
C ASP A 866 6.99 -21.20 47.71
N ARG A 867 6.43 -20.91 48.90
CA ARG A 867 5.68 -19.69 49.21
C ARG A 867 6.39 -18.89 50.30
N ILE A 868 6.85 -17.71 49.92
CA ILE A 868 7.45 -16.71 50.81
C ILE A 868 6.33 -15.91 51.46
N ILE A 869 6.27 -15.92 52.79
CA ILE A 869 5.42 -15.02 53.57
C ILE A 869 6.32 -13.96 54.19
N ALA A 870 6.12 -12.70 53.80
CA ALA A 870 6.81 -11.54 54.35
C ALA A 870 5.91 -10.85 55.39
N ASP A 871 6.41 -10.75 56.63
CA ASP A 871 5.73 -10.11 57.76
C ASP A 871 6.65 -9.07 58.42
N CYS A 872 6.11 -8.17 59.24
CA CYS A 872 6.89 -7.16 59.97
C CYS A 872 6.91 -7.42 61.47
N VAL A 873 8.10 -7.58 62.04
CA VAL A 873 8.34 -7.77 63.48
C VAL A 873 9.46 -6.85 63.92
N ASP A 874 9.27 -6.12 65.03
CA ASP A 874 10.26 -5.18 65.60
C ASP A 874 10.86 -4.20 64.57
N GLU A 875 10.00 -3.64 63.71
CA GLU A 875 10.36 -2.71 62.60
C GLU A 875 11.28 -3.32 61.52
N VAL A 876 11.33 -4.64 61.39
CA VAL A 876 12.10 -5.37 60.35
C VAL A 876 11.19 -6.32 59.57
N LEU A 877 11.39 -6.44 58.25
CA LEU A 877 10.71 -7.46 57.45
C LEU A 877 11.37 -8.84 57.61
N ILE A 878 10.57 -9.83 58.01
CA ILE A 878 10.96 -11.22 58.16
C ILE A 878 10.30 -12.05 57.06
N PHE A 879 11.13 -12.79 56.32
CA PHE A 879 10.71 -13.68 55.24
C PHE A 879 10.70 -15.12 55.74
N THR A 880 9.51 -15.69 55.86
CA THR A 880 9.27 -17.08 56.29
C THR A 880 8.75 -17.93 55.14
N LYS A 881 8.72 -19.25 55.35
CA LYS A 881 8.40 -20.27 54.36
C LYS A 881 7.08 -20.94 54.77
N ALA A 882 6.05 -20.89 53.93
CA ALA A 882 4.79 -21.55 54.26
C ALA A 882 4.97 -23.07 54.32
N GLU A 883 4.59 -23.71 55.43
CA GLU A 883 4.63 -25.17 55.53
C GLU A 883 3.62 -25.80 54.55
N LYS A 884 4.05 -26.87 53.86
CA LYS A 884 3.14 -27.65 53.03
C LYS A 884 2.16 -28.38 53.95
N LEU A 885 0.87 -28.03 53.84
CA LEU A 885 -0.23 -28.82 54.39
C LEU A 885 -0.08 -30.26 53.90
N THR A 886 0.21 -31.17 54.83
CA THR A 886 0.43 -32.59 54.53
C THR A 886 -0.86 -33.36 54.73
N ASP A 887 -1.38 -33.93 53.65
CA ASP A 887 -2.52 -34.85 53.67
C ASP A 887 -2.19 -36.10 54.50
N THR A 888 -2.47 -36.03 55.80
CA THR A 888 -2.26 -37.10 56.78
C THR A 888 -3.47 -38.03 56.79
N ASN A 889 -3.72 -38.65 55.63
CA ASN A 889 -4.83 -39.56 55.44
C ASN A 889 -4.55 -40.91 56.14
N SER A 890 -5.38 -41.28 57.11
CA SER A 890 -5.39 -42.61 57.75
C SER A 890 -6.79 -42.88 58.32
N PRO A 891 -7.46 -43.97 57.91
CA PRO A 891 -8.89 -44.15 58.18
C PRO A 891 -9.16 -44.73 59.58
N VAL A 892 -10.12 -44.12 60.30
CA VAL A 892 -10.76 -44.69 61.50
C VAL A 892 -12.27 -44.50 61.38
N GLU A 893 -13.02 -45.47 61.90
CA GLU A 893 -14.45 -45.70 61.62
C GLU A 893 -15.37 -44.55 62.06
N VAL A 894 -16.33 -44.20 61.20
CA VAL A 894 -17.53 -43.43 61.58
C VAL A 894 -18.62 -44.41 61.99
N VAL A 895 -18.94 -44.46 63.28
CA VAL A 895 -20.10 -45.16 63.84
C VAL A 895 -20.93 -44.13 64.61
N GLU A 896 -22.18 -43.93 64.18
CA GLU A 896 -23.13 -43.06 64.88
C GLU A 896 -23.47 -43.62 66.29
N PRO A 897 -23.89 -42.75 67.22
CA PRO A 897 -25.32 -42.70 67.45
C PRO A 897 -25.93 -41.30 67.67
N GLN A 898 -27.17 -41.15 67.19
CA GLN A 898 -28.38 -40.68 67.92
C GLN A 898 -28.16 -40.01 69.30
N GLU A 899 -28.89 -38.97 69.73
CA GLU A 899 -30.16 -38.33 69.31
C GLU A 899 -30.22 -36.94 70.02
N THR A 900 -30.97 -35.87 69.71
CA THR A 900 -32.44 -35.73 69.57
C THR A 900 -32.79 -34.23 69.36
N LEU A 901 -34.03 -33.92 68.91
CA LEU A 901 -34.81 -32.66 69.12
C LEU A 901 -34.22 -31.32 68.61
N LYS A 902 -34.77 -30.72 67.52
CA LYS A 902 -36.02 -29.91 67.44
C LYS A 902 -36.02 -28.57 68.20
N ILE A 903 -36.04 -27.44 67.46
CA ILE A 903 -37.16 -26.46 67.40
C ILE A 903 -36.82 -25.35 66.37
N ASP A 904 -37.85 -24.62 65.94
CA ASP A 904 -37.93 -23.63 64.86
C ASP A 904 -36.94 -22.46 64.93
N ASN A 905 -36.73 -21.81 63.78
CA ASN A 905 -36.46 -20.37 63.69
C ASN A 905 -37.18 -19.79 62.46
N SER A 906 -38.39 -19.27 62.68
CA SER A 906 -38.90 -18.13 61.92
C SER A 906 -38.24 -16.85 62.41
N SER A 907 -38.35 -15.75 61.65
CA SER A 907 -38.00 -14.36 62.06
C SER A 907 -36.52 -14.11 62.44
N GLU A 908 -35.91 -12.96 62.19
CA GLU A 908 -36.26 -11.75 61.42
C GLU A 908 -34.93 -11.21 60.84
N VAL A 909 -34.86 -10.82 59.55
CA VAL A 909 -35.05 -9.43 59.10
C VAL A 909 -34.26 -8.40 59.92
N GLY A 910 -33.15 -7.90 59.36
CA GLY A 910 -32.42 -6.71 59.85
C GLY A 910 -31.70 -6.02 58.68
N VAL A 911 -31.86 -4.72 58.36
CA VAL A 911 -31.71 -3.55 59.25
C VAL A 911 -31.57 -2.20 58.49
N LEU A 912 -32.38 -1.92 57.44
CA LEU A 912 -32.65 -0.56 56.88
C LEU A 912 -31.45 0.21 56.25
N THR A 913 -31.55 1.40 55.62
CA THR A 913 -32.64 2.37 55.24
C THR A 913 -32.18 3.14 53.95
N THR A 914 -32.96 3.90 53.16
CA THR A 914 -34.12 4.78 53.45
C THR A 914 -35.06 4.88 52.22
N VAL A 915 -36.36 4.52 52.26
CA VAL A 915 -37.63 5.33 52.44
C VAL A 915 -37.70 6.59 51.54
N VAL A 916 -38.79 6.98 50.85
CA VAL A 916 -40.27 7.03 51.13
C VAL A 916 -41.06 6.82 49.82
N ALA A 917 -42.05 5.91 49.66
CA ALA A 917 -43.48 5.88 50.09
C ALA A 917 -44.35 7.06 49.53
N GLU A 918 -45.66 6.98 49.22
CA GLU A 918 -46.87 6.31 49.78
C GLU A 918 -47.96 6.14 48.64
N THR A 919 -49.12 5.43 48.67
CA THR A 919 -49.83 4.46 49.57
C THR A 919 -51.06 3.77 48.91
N MET A 920 -51.28 2.48 49.19
CA MET A 920 -52.56 1.73 49.45
C MET A 920 -53.67 1.38 48.41
N SER A 921 -54.12 0.11 48.55
CA SER A 921 -55.52 -0.45 48.57
C SER A 921 -56.14 -1.14 47.33
N GLU A 922 -57.18 -1.96 47.58
CA GLU A 922 -57.56 -3.19 46.84
C GLU A 922 -59.02 -3.22 46.31
N THR A 923 -59.29 -4.17 45.40
CA THR A 923 -60.59 -4.84 45.07
C THR A 923 -61.87 -4.01 44.79
N ASP A 924 -62.37 -4.06 43.55
CA ASP A 924 -63.51 -4.93 43.17
C ASP A 924 -63.76 -4.94 41.62
N LEU A 925 -64.67 -5.81 41.14
CA LEU A 925 -65.14 -5.97 39.74
C LEU A 925 -66.32 -4.99 39.42
N PRO A 926 -66.82 -4.80 38.15
CA PRO A 926 -66.60 -5.57 36.91
C PRO A 926 -66.46 -4.72 35.59
N GLU A 927 -66.66 -5.38 34.44
CA GLU A 927 -67.19 -4.88 33.14
C GLU A 927 -66.30 -4.12 32.12
N ASP A 928 -65.80 -4.92 31.16
CA ASP A 928 -66.14 -4.87 29.71
C ASP A 928 -65.20 -4.15 28.69
N VAL A 929 -65.33 -4.62 27.44
CA VAL A 929 -64.67 -4.24 26.17
C VAL A 929 -63.19 -4.67 26.00
N ALA A 930 -62.93 -5.38 24.91
CA ALA A 930 -61.63 -5.99 24.55
C ALA A 930 -60.80 -5.14 23.56
N PRO A 931 -59.53 -5.51 23.35
CA PRO A 931 -58.94 -5.59 22.02
C PRO A 931 -58.68 -7.05 21.60
N GLN A 932 -58.64 -7.30 20.30
CA GLN A 932 -58.32 -8.62 19.72
C GLN A 932 -56.86 -8.67 19.24
N GLU A 933 -56.16 -9.73 19.64
CA GLU A 933 -55.15 -10.38 18.79
C GLU A 933 -55.88 -11.37 17.84
N PRO A 934 -55.21 -11.88 16.79
CA PRO A 934 -54.65 -13.22 16.98
C PRO A 934 -53.31 -13.49 16.26
N GLU A 935 -52.70 -14.60 16.64
CA GLU A 935 -51.50 -15.17 16.05
C GLU A 935 -51.74 -15.89 14.70
N ILE A 936 -50.65 -16.05 13.95
CA ILE A 936 -50.14 -17.28 13.28
C ILE A 936 -51.07 -18.51 13.25
N ILE A 937 -51.17 -19.23 12.09
CA ILE A 937 -50.98 -20.71 11.93
C ILE A 937 -51.36 -21.23 10.50
N SER A 938 -50.31 -21.49 9.71
CA SER A 938 -49.94 -22.71 8.94
C SER A 938 -50.89 -23.55 8.02
N VAL A 939 -50.21 -24.30 7.13
CA VAL A 939 -50.56 -25.59 6.46
C VAL A 939 -51.69 -25.64 5.42
N ALA A 940 -51.32 -25.92 4.16
CA ALA A 940 -51.69 -27.14 3.41
C ALA A 940 -50.98 -27.23 2.02
N GLU A 941 -50.67 -28.45 1.57
CA GLU A 941 -50.30 -28.76 0.17
C GLU A 941 -51.57 -28.96 -0.69
N LEU A 942 -51.45 -28.89 -2.03
CA LEU A 942 -51.95 -29.91 -2.99
C LEU A 942 -51.80 -29.50 -4.48
N THR A 943 -51.06 -30.33 -5.24
CA THR A 943 -51.28 -30.79 -6.64
C THR A 943 -51.70 -29.84 -7.78
N ASP A 944 -50.91 -29.91 -8.88
CA ASP A 944 -51.29 -30.09 -10.30
C ASP A 944 -52.22 -29.03 -10.98
N ASP A 945 -52.20 -28.75 -12.30
CA ASP A 945 -51.49 -29.35 -13.45
C ASP A 945 -51.38 -28.33 -14.62
N ASP A 946 -50.66 -28.71 -15.67
CA ASP A 946 -50.85 -28.37 -17.11
C ASP A 946 -50.92 -26.90 -17.62
N ARG A 947 -49.88 -26.58 -18.41
CA ARG A 947 -49.96 -26.07 -19.81
C ARG A 947 -50.37 -24.62 -20.17
N SER A 948 -49.32 -23.86 -20.47
CA SER A 948 -48.92 -23.45 -21.85
C SER A 948 -49.64 -22.34 -22.63
N GLU A 949 -48.78 -21.54 -23.27
CA GLU A 949 -48.87 -21.02 -24.65
C GLU A 949 -49.63 -19.72 -24.98
N VAL A 950 -48.97 -18.94 -25.85
CA VAL A 950 -49.53 -18.09 -26.93
C VAL A 950 -50.26 -16.79 -26.51
N SER A 951 -49.97 -15.62 -27.08
CA SER A 951 -48.87 -15.14 -27.96
C SER A 951 -48.97 -13.61 -28.14
N SER A 952 -48.23 -13.05 -29.11
CA SER A 952 -48.46 -11.76 -29.80
C SER A 952 -48.26 -10.49 -28.95
N GLU A 953 -47.33 -9.60 -29.31
CA GLU A 953 -47.41 -8.65 -30.45
C GLU A 953 -48.54 -7.61 -30.28
N SER A 954 -48.33 -6.30 -30.46
CA SER A 954 -47.10 -5.57 -30.82
C SER A 954 -47.22 -4.06 -30.51
N GLU A 955 -46.13 -3.32 -30.74
CA GLU A 955 -46.05 -1.86 -30.98
C GLU A 955 -47.19 -1.33 -31.90
N PRO A 956 -47.52 0.00 -31.99
CA PRO A 956 -46.51 1.07 -32.03
C PRO A 956 -46.87 2.56 -31.69
N VAL A 957 -45.80 3.37 -31.56
CA VAL A 957 -45.57 4.70 -32.20
C VAL A 957 -46.46 5.95 -31.90
N ILE A 958 -45.86 6.89 -31.13
CA ILE A 958 -45.60 8.33 -31.42
C ILE A 958 -46.74 9.42 -31.46
N GLU A 959 -46.36 10.60 -30.95
CA GLU A 959 -46.84 12.00 -31.13
C GLU A 959 -48.10 12.58 -30.43
N VAL A 960 -47.81 13.38 -29.37
CA VAL A 960 -48.02 14.86 -29.28
C VAL A 960 -49.37 15.46 -29.76
N ALA A 961 -50.11 16.06 -28.82
CA ALA A 961 -50.69 17.41 -28.99
C ALA A 961 -51.12 18.08 -27.66
N THR A 962 -51.01 19.41 -27.66
CA THR A 962 -51.24 20.43 -26.62
C THR A 962 -52.69 20.73 -26.18
N GLU A 963 -52.80 21.52 -25.10
CA GLU A 963 -53.76 22.63 -24.88
C GLU A 963 -55.13 22.47 -24.13
N SER A 964 -55.13 22.96 -22.88
CA SER A 964 -55.94 24.11 -22.40
C SER A 964 -57.30 23.97 -21.64
N VAL A 965 -57.31 24.57 -20.45
CA VAL A 965 -58.32 25.49 -19.84
C VAL A 965 -59.78 25.07 -19.60
N THR A 966 -60.17 25.04 -18.31
CA THR A 966 -61.25 25.83 -17.62
C THR A 966 -61.06 25.62 -16.11
N ASP A 967 -60.88 26.60 -15.22
CA ASP A 967 -61.52 27.91 -14.92
C ASP A 967 -62.78 27.82 -14.03
N LEU A 968 -62.79 28.57 -12.91
CA LEU A 968 -63.93 28.96 -12.05
C LEU A 968 -63.46 29.65 -10.73
N GLY A 969 -63.97 30.84 -10.40
CA GLY A 969 -64.00 31.38 -9.01
C GLY A 969 -63.56 32.85 -8.82
N GLU A 970 -64.50 33.76 -8.53
CA GLU A 970 -64.28 35.21 -8.35
C GLU A 970 -64.21 35.65 -6.86
N THR A 971 -63.58 36.81 -6.54
CA THR A 971 -64.20 37.89 -5.71
C THR A 971 -63.40 39.21 -5.62
N THR A 972 -64.02 40.32 -6.06
CA THR A 972 -63.97 41.74 -5.57
C THR A 972 -62.73 42.31 -4.83
N SER A 973 -62.05 43.37 -5.31
CA SER A 973 -62.34 44.84 -5.16
C SER A 973 -61.90 45.47 -3.80
N ALA A 974 -61.43 46.72 -3.61
CA ALA A 974 -61.63 47.97 -4.39
C ALA A 974 -60.54 49.08 -4.21
N MET A 975 -60.81 50.25 -4.81
CA MET A 975 -60.18 51.62 -4.78
C MET A 975 -59.98 52.29 -3.39
N ALA A 976 -59.44 53.51 -3.19
CA ALA A 976 -58.39 54.38 -3.81
C ALA A 976 -58.34 55.79 -3.11
N THR A 977 -57.36 56.65 -3.47
CA THR A 977 -57.30 58.15 -3.34
C THR A 977 -57.02 58.91 -2.01
N ASN A 978 -56.05 59.85 -2.10
CA ASN A 978 -56.00 61.27 -1.64
C ASN A 978 -55.79 61.75 -0.16
N ASP A 979 -54.64 62.45 0.07
CA ASP A 979 -54.48 63.93 0.28
C ASP A 979 -53.77 64.56 1.53
N SER A 980 -53.07 65.67 1.27
CA SER A 980 -52.76 66.88 2.10
C SER A 980 -51.70 66.94 3.24
N GLY A 981 -50.92 68.05 3.26
CA GLY A 981 -50.09 68.62 4.38
C GLY A 981 -48.63 68.14 4.50
N ALA A 982 -47.51 68.90 4.41
CA ALA A 982 -47.14 70.33 4.65
C ALA A 982 -46.96 70.69 6.15
N THR A 983 -45.89 71.34 6.68
CA THR A 983 -44.70 72.08 6.14
C THR A 983 -43.50 72.17 7.13
N MET A 984 -42.25 72.27 6.64
CA MET A 984 -41.08 73.11 7.09
C MET A 984 -39.77 72.57 6.44
N GLU A 985 -39.10 73.27 5.52
CA GLU A 985 -38.00 74.28 5.73
C GLU A 985 -36.72 73.71 6.38
N ALA A 986 -35.49 73.89 5.86
CA ALA A 986 -34.93 74.39 4.57
C ALA A 986 -33.50 73.76 4.41
N ILE A 987 -32.75 73.75 3.29
CA ILE A 987 -32.27 74.78 2.33
C ILE A 987 -31.87 74.09 1.00
N ALA A 988 -31.74 74.81 -0.12
CA ALA A 988 -31.32 74.34 -1.46
C ALA A 988 -30.55 75.48 -2.22
N PRO A 989 -30.22 75.41 -3.54
CA PRO A 989 -29.66 74.34 -4.40
C PRO A 989 -28.42 74.81 -5.25
N THR A 990 -27.80 73.90 -6.03
CA THR A 990 -27.24 74.02 -7.42
C THR A 990 -26.60 72.65 -7.76
N GLU A 991 -26.92 71.90 -8.83
CA GLU A 991 -26.85 72.17 -10.28
C GLU A 991 -25.43 72.32 -10.84
N ASP A 992 -24.94 71.30 -11.56
CA ASP A 992 -24.40 71.38 -12.94
C ASP A 992 -24.08 69.97 -13.51
N GLU A 993 -23.85 69.85 -14.83
CA GLU A 993 -23.81 68.59 -15.62
C GLU A 993 -22.42 68.23 -16.22
N GLU A 994 -22.38 67.15 -17.03
CA GLU A 994 -21.41 66.81 -18.09
C GLU A 994 -20.02 66.21 -17.77
N VAL A 995 -19.40 65.67 -18.83
CA VAL A 995 -18.33 64.66 -18.91
C VAL A 995 -17.66 64.80 -20.30
N PRO A 996 -16.32 64.92 -20.48
CA PRO A 996 -15.49 63.71 -20.67
C PRO A 996 -13.98 63.84 -20.36
N GLU A 997 -13.24 62.84 -20.86
CA GLU A 997 -11.78 62.66 -21.01
C GLU A 997 -10.98 63.87 -21.53
N THR A 998 -9.71 64.05 -21.11
CA THR A 998 -8.50 63.80 -21.94
C THR A 998 -7.15 64.21 -21.29
N SER A 999 -6.07 63.69 -21.90
CA SER A 999 -4.62 63.73 -21.63
C SER A 999 -3.86 65.01 -21.17
N ASN A 1000 -2.75 64.74 -20.46
CA ASN A 1000 -1.37 65.30 -20.62
C ASN A 1000 -0.87 66.59 -19.92
N TRP A 1001 0.33 66.44 -19.29
CA TRP A 1001 1.45 67.40 -19.06
C TRP A 1001 1.22 68.44 -17.92
N LEU A 1002 2.12 68.56 -16.92
CA LEU A 1002 3.43 69.29 -16.83
C LEU A 1002 3.26 70.83 -16.82
N ASP A 1003 4.05 71.66 -16.11
CA ASP A 1003 5.39 71.46 -15.48
C ASP A 1003 5.67 72.45 -14.30
N GLU A 1004 6.95 72.73 -14.00
CA GLU A 1004 7.53 73.88 -13.23
C GLU A 1004 7.67 73.70 -11.69
N ASP A 1005 8.81 74.04 -11.01
CA ASP A 1005 10.03 74.72 -11.50
C ASP A 1005 11.32 74.54 -10.63
N LEU A 1006 12.50 74.60 -11.29
CA LEU A 1006 13.88 74.95 -10.81
C LEU A 1006 14.56 74.15 -9.65
N ASP A 1007 15.88 73.88 -9.59
CA ASP A 1007 17.10 74.22 -10.38
C ASP A 1007 18.20 73.14 -10.05
N GLU A 1008 19.48 73.06 -10.51
CA GLU A 1008 20.39 73.92 -11.30
C GLU A 1008 21.48 73.05 -12.03
N PHE A 1009 21.94 73.47 -13.22
CA PHE A 1009 23.19 73.13 -13.98
C PHE A 1009 23.63 71.72 -14.46
N GLU A 1010 24.17 71.71 -15.68
CA GLU A 1010 24.76 70.59 -16.45
C GLU A 1010 26.31 70.60 -16.49
N ALA A 1011 26.93 69.49 -16.93
CA ALA A 1011 28.04 69.51 -17.92
C ALA A 1011 28.37 68.13 -18.54
N THR A 1012 28.70 68.11 -19.84
CA THR A 1012 29.39 67.03 -20.57
C THR A 1012 30.55 67.67 -21.38
N PRO A 1013 31.33 67.02 -22.28
CA PRO A 1013 31.50 65.59 -22.63
C PRO A 1013 33.01 65.18 -22.75
N VAL A 1014 33.31 64.16 -23.59
CA VAL A 1014 34.55 63.86 -24.35
C VAL A 1014 35.25 62.53 -24.05
N SER A 1015 35.63 61.84 -25.14
CA SER A 1015 36.44 60.63 -25.25
C SER A 1015 37.76 60.92 -25.98
N VAL A 1016 38.85 60.17 -25.71
CA VAL A 1016 39.83 59.67 -26.72
C VAL A 1016 40.96 58.82 -26.09
N ASP A 1017 41.32 57.79 -26.83
CA ASP A 1017 42.48 56.88 -26.92
C ASP A 1017 43.79 57.06 -26.11
N ASN A 1018 44.40 55.89 -25.87
CA ASN A 1018 45.81 55.49 -26.05
C ASN A 1018 46.93 55.69 -24.99
N GLU A 1019 47.73 54.60 -24.94
CA GLU A 1019 49.20 54.50 -24.80
C GLU A 1019 49.91 54.36 -23.43
N LEU A 1020 50.92 53.48 -23.47
CA LEU A 1020 51.96 53.10 -22.49
C LEU A 1020 53.20 54.03 -22.69
N PRO A 1021 54.42 53.86 -22.10
CA PRO A 1021 55.00 52.72 -21.35
C PRO A 1021 55.94 53.12 -20.17
N GLU A 1022 56.95 52.28 -19.86
CA GLU A 1022 58.09 52.45 -18.92
C GLU A 1022 57.77 52.35 -17.40
N SER A 1023 58.64 51.86 -16.50
CA SER A 1023 59.83 50.97 -16.56
C SER A 1023 60.19 50.52 -15.11
N GLY A 1024 61.00 49.49 -14.81
CA GLY A 1024 61.67 48.48 -15.63
C GLY A 1024 62.64 47.59 -14.81
N ASP A 1025 62.91 46.38 -15.32
CA ASP A 1025 64.06 45.46 -15.15
C ASP A 1025 64.76 45.22 -13.77
N ARG A 1026 64.92 43.94 -13.37
CA ARG A 1026 66.13 43.12 -13.65
C ARG A 1026 66.10 41.68 -13.09
N ASP A 1027 66.79 40.78 -13.80
CA ASP A 1027 66.97 39.34 -13.53
C ASP A 1027 68.14 39.02 -12.56
N ILE A 1028 68.35 37.72 -12.23
CA ILE A 1028 69.64 36.94 -12.34
C ILE A 1028 69.69 35.69 -11.42
N SER A 1029 70.33 34.59 -11.90
CA SER A 1029 70.85 33.37 -11.21
C SER A 1029 69.83 32.42 -10.53
N THR A 1030 69.74 31.10 -10.81
CA THR A 1030 70.70 29.95 -10.88
C THR A 1030 71.16 29.38 -9.53
N ASP A 1031 71.19 28.05 -9.45
CA ASP A 1031 72.07 27.10 -8.70
C ASP A 1031 72.58 27.50 -7.29
N GLY A 1032 72.65 26.62 -6.27
CA GLY A 1032 72.60 25.16 -6.24
C GLY A 1032 73.68 24.64 -5.27
N GLU A 1033 73.45 23.48 -4.61
CA GLU A 1033 74.40 22.81 -3.69
C GLU A 1033 74.77 23.59 -2.38
N THR A 1034 75.39 23.02 -1.33
CA THR A 1034 76.03 21.71 -1.11
C THR A 1034 75.99 21.27 0.39
N HIS A 1035 76.32 19.99 0.66
CA HIS A 1035 76.92 19.44 1.90
C HIS A 1035 76.04 19.31 3.19
N ASP A 1036 76.16 18.27 4.02
CA ASP A 1036 76.96 17.02 3.92
C ASP A 1036 76.51 15.90 4.92
N GLN A 1037 76.70 14.62 4.52
CA GLN A 1037 77.22 13.46 5.30
C GLN A 1037 76.58 13.03 6.66
N ASP A 1038 76.50 11.74 7.05
CA ASP A 1038 76.77 10.46 6.35
C ASP A 1038 76.19 9.23 7.14
N ILE A 1039 76.49 8.02 6.66
CA ILE A 1039 76.49 6.69 7.34
C ILE A 1039 75.21 5.82 7.25
N THR A 1040 75.37 4.69 6.53
CA THR A 1040 74.61 3.42 6.52
C THR A 1040 75.61 2.27 6.93
N PRO A 1041 75.43 0.94 6.73
CA PRO A 1041 74.32 0.10 6.20
C PRO A 1041 74.07 -1.19 7.05
N GLU A 1042 73.68 -2.31 6.41
CA GLU A 1042 73.74 -3.73 6.88
C GLU A 1042 72.68 -4.21 7.93
N ASP A 1043 72.08 -5.43 7.84
CA ASP A 1043 72.03 -6.42 6.74
C ASP A 1043 70.89 -7.48 6.91
N SER A 1044 70.80 -8.42 5.94
CA SER A 1044 70.24 -9.80 5.98
C SER A 1044 68.77 -10.11 5.58
N GLU A 1045 68.65 -10.77 4.42
CA GLU A 1045 67.54 -11.63 3.95
C GLU A 1045 67.84 -13.15 4.27
N PRO A 1046 67.35 -14.18 3.54
CA PRO A 1046 65.99 -14.75 3.55
C PRO A 1046 65.93 -16.29 3.76
N ALA A 1047 64.72 -16.85 3.98
CA ALA A 1047 64.35 -18.26 3.70
C ALA A 1047 62.83 -18.51 3.90
N LEU A 1048 62.16 -19.55 3.39
CA LEU A 1048 62.13 -20.21 2.05
C LEU A 1048 61.10 -21.38 2.09
N ALA A 1049 60.02 -21.35 1.28
CA ALA A 1049 59.08 -22.46 0.95
C ALA A 1049 58.36 -23.25 2.08
N GLY A 1050 57.18 -23.86 1.89
CA GLY A 1050 56.21 -23.86 0.77
C GLY A 1050 55.32 -25.13 0.73
N VAL A 1051 54.42 -25.20 -0.28
CA VAL A 1051 53.68 -26.40 -0.79
C VAL A 1051 52.34 -26.79 -0.13
N ASP A 1052 51.30 -26.91 -0.97
CA ASP A 1052 49.91 -27.42 -0.79
C ASP A 1052 49.83 -29.00 -0.79
N PRO A 1053 48.68 -29.71 -0.98
CA PRO A 1053 47.23 -29.39 -0.96
C PRO A 1053 46.39 -30.43 -0.13
N GLU A 1054 45.06 -30.48 -0.36
CA GLU A 1054 44.13 -31.65 -0.16
C GLU A 1054 43.84 -32.07 1.32
N GLU A 1055 42.71 -32.72 1.70
CA GLU A 1055 41.57 -33.27 0.96
C GLU A 1055 40.26 -33.29 1.82
N GLU A 1056 39.11 -33.03 1.18
CA GLU A 1056 37.76 -33.65 1.32
C GLU A 1056 36.97 -33.93 2.65
N TRP A 1057 35.67 -33.54 2.58
CA TRP A 1057 34.43 -34.07 3.24
C TRP A 1057 34.34 -33.88 4.79
N ILE A 1058 33.17 -33.71 5.43
CA ILE A 1058 31.74 -33.92 5.05
C ILE A 1058 30.96 -32.61 5.18
#